data_AF-A0A2S7RXP0-F1
#
_entry.id   AF-A0A2S7RXP0-F1
#
_cell.length_a   1.000
_cell.length_b   1.000
_cell.length_c   1.000
_cell.angle_alpha   90.00
_cell.angle_beta   90.00
_cell.angle_gamma   90.00
#
_symmetry.space_group_name_H-M   'P 1'
#
loop_
_entity.id
_entity.type
_entity.pdbx_description
1 polymer ?
#
loop_
_entity_poly.entity_id
_entity_poly.type
_entity_poly.pdbx_seq_one_letter_code
_entity_poly.pdbx_strand_id
1 'polypeptide(L)'
;MVYKTNESIIVIQAEATSPNRTNVVFWSHDRGTAKLRMKLVRKNGIPQSLPEGTTVPIRLMFRSATAEGGYGKHDYLATVEDPVNGIVSIVLEDNILGYVGKVEGSVYIDFPNDRSLDTAGRFTFDIKRSPIDDSTPELEDYYFNGFSQTIDKIEKILADGKLEIEQKIAESETQIDGKLKETNNKITKANQDVATLNTNIDKANDRIDQTNQQIGDLGKLKKMYSNSIDFGDYDYSGNPNLLPVIDYSQLSRTNSSIQPPPAYVKDHGTYFEVDMSDPSASGVDRHVFIPLITRLQKGKTYTISANIMISDGMIIGKCPLYYSVYRSQPKPETINPVVLYPTNSNNNFVRVSKTFTIPSDLTDGDFAPFLQWYFPSDAVGKYYVGYDIKIEEGSKATPYQPNLLNDPYWLGKAPLGENIADPIKIFPIKTSSYSIYLGKNTEKYQLNQTYTITMKATKPATQQFGVFLLGGAMGVGNMKPVEGLTDVWELTFKVTQVHIDAGITDVLSLYQLPNTSVGAVTIDWIKLEKGATRTPNISQFKYFGEGLKDSNNPNDYSWDITPEYTEKGLNDSVSLTEPQSVDGTKNFLETPLVNGKNVLVEEKPLPYEAWHSTGTEQTGISNKARLIIGPVATTIGAKLNRSMKENPLTWNSGNWQATANRDCTLLVEGLVRYQFGGSTAGQYGYITFYKDDAQTSSIGFAGGVGINGTALQWKQGLHFSRIFALKKGEYFNITFETQDGKKLDFSQINTLHIMEIES
;
A
#
# COMPACT_ATOMS: atom_id res chain seq x y z
N MET A 1 12.14 -64.72 66.33
CA MET A 1 11.53 -65.46 67.47
C MET A 1 12.16 -66.83 67.58
N VAL A 2 12.28 -67.38 68.79
CA VAL A 2 12.86 -68.71 69.05
C VAL A 2 11.72 -69.74 69.11
N TYR A 3 11.82 -70.82 68.35
CA TYR A 3 10.78 -71.86 68.27
C TYR A 3 11.33 -73.23 68.71
N LYS A 4 10.52 -74.00 69.43
CA LYS A 4 10.79 -75.41 69.68
C LYS A 4 10.37 -76.19 68.44
N THR A 5 11.36 -76.47 67.59
CA THR A 5 11.13 -76.95 66.23
C THR A 5 11.46 -78.42 66.09
N ASN A 6 10.59 -79.18 65.44
CA ASN A 6 10.93 -80.49 64.89
C ASN A 6 11.20 -80.39 63.38
N GLU A 7 12.14 -81.17 62.87
CA GLU A 7 12.29 -81.42 61.43
C GLU A 7 11.87 -82.85 61.11
N SER A 8 10.82 -82.99 60.32
CA SER A 8 10.34 -84.27 59.81
C SER A 8 10.34 -84.30 58.28
N ILE A 9 10.70 -85.44 57.69
CA ILE A 9 10.60 -85.65 56.24
C ILE A 9 9.28 -86.37 55.96
N ILE A 10 8.44 -85.77 55.12
CA ILE A 10 7.18 -86.35 54.66
C ILE A 10 7.34 -86.75 53.19
N VAL A 11 7.23 -88.05 52.91
CA VAL A 11 7.37 -88.59 51.56
C VAL A 11 6.00 -88.67 50.88
N ILE A 12 5.87 -88.01 49.74
CA ILE A 12 4.72 -88.00 48.86
C ILE A 12 4.85 -89.19 47.91
N GLN A 13 3.98 -90.18 48.11
CA GLN A 13 3.93 -91.41 47.33
C GLN A 13 2.50 -91.97 47.33
N ALA A 14 2.20 -92.88 46.40
CA ALA A 14 0.87 -93.45 46.23
C ALA A 14 0.63 -94.66 47.14
N GLU A 15 1.69 -95.33 47.59
CA GLU A 15 1.61 -96.50 48.45
C GLU A 15 1.19 -96.12 49.88
N ALA A 16 0.23 -96.88 50.45
CA ALA A 16 -0.16 -96.71 51.84
C ALA A 16 0.97 -97.16 52.78
N THR A 17 1.51 -96.22 53.55
CA THR A 17 2.56 -96.47 54.54
C THR A 17 2.08 -96.20 55.96
N SER A 18 2.69 -96.84 56.95
CA SER A 18 2.42 -96.53 58.36
C SER A 18 2.74 -95.06 58.65
N PRO A 19 1.97 -94.38 59.53
CA PRO A 19 2.26 -92.99 59.88
C PRO A 19 3.69 -92.79 60.40
N ASN A 20 4.35 -91.72 59.94
CA ASN A 20 5.67 -91.32 60.40
C ASN A 20 5.61 -90.97 61.89
N ARG A 21 6.20 -91.82 62.73
CA ARG A 21 6.35 -91.54 64.17
C ARG A 21 7.45 -90.52 64.36
N THR A 22 7.08 -89.26 64.59
CA THR A 22 8.05 -88.16 64.70
C THR A 22 8.84 -88.20 66.01
N ASN A 23 8.37 -88.95 67.00
CA ASN A 23 8.86 -88.97 68.39
C ASN A 23 8.88 -87.59 69.05
N VAL A 24 8.14 -86.62 68.48
CA VAL A 24 8.02 -85.27 69.00
C VAL A 24 7.08 -85.26 70.19
N VAL A 25 7.49 -84.58 71.24
CA VAL A 25 6.65 -84.30 72.40
C VAL A 25 6.59 -82.79 72.60
N PHE A 26 5.42 -82.22 72.34
CA PHE A 26 5.11 -80.85 72.77
C PHE A 26 4.49 -80.88 74.16
N TRP A 27 4.71 -79.82 74.92
CA TRP A 27 4.12 -79.64 76.24
C TRP A 27 3.09 -78.53 76.17
N SER A 28 2.07 -78.60 77.02
CA SER A 28 0.99 -77.60 77.11
C SER A 28 1.47 -76.15 77.33
N HIS A 29 2.72 -75.97 77.75
CA HIS A 29 3.35 -74.67 77.98
C HIS A 29 4.13 -74.12 76.76
N ASP A 30 4.27 -74.89 75.66
CA ASP A 30 4.97 -74.49 74.44
C ASP A 30 4.13 -73.50 73.58
N ARG A 31 3.44 -72.55 74.23
CA ARG A 31 2.51 -71.57 73.62
C ARG A 31 3.22 -70.65 72.64
N GLY A 32 2.67 -70.51 71.43
CA GLY A 32 3.27 -69.76 70.32
C GLY A 32 4.67 -70.23 69.86
N THR A 33 5.20 -71.32 70.40
CA THR A 33 6.57 -71.80 70.15
C THR A 33 6.67 -73.25 69.71
N ALA A 34 5.61 -74.05 69.87
CA ALA A 34 5.49 -75.42 69.35
C ALA A 34 5.39 -75.42 67.81
N LYS A 35 6.51 -75.62 67.13
CA LYS A 35 6.60 -75.55 65.67
C LYS A 35 6.87 -76.90 65.04
N LEU A 36 5.98 -77.33 64.16
CA LEU A 36 6.21 -78.47 63.27
C LEU A 36 6.74 -77.95 61.94
N ARG A 37 7.97 -78.35 61.59
CA ARG A 37 8.58 -78.04 60.30
C ARG A 37 8.77 -79.33 59.53
N MET A 38 8.24 -79.35 58.31
CA MET A 38 8.21 -80.54 57.47
C MET A 38 8.86 -80.26 56.14
N LYS A 39 9.71 -81.19 55.70
CA LYS A 39 10.24 -81.21 54.34
C LYS A 39 9.44 -82.20 53.52
N LEU A 40 8.73 -81.70 52.52
CA LEU A 40 7.92 -82.49 51.60
C LEU A 40 8.82 -82.97 50.45
N VAL A 41 8.91 -84.29 50.28
CA VAL A 41 9.76 -84.92 49.24
C VAL A 41 8.95 -85.96 48.46
N ARG A 42 9.32 -86.25 47.22
CA ARG A 42 8.82 -87.39 46.43
C ARG A 42 9.63 -88.65 46.73
N LYS A 43 9.18 -89.80 46.21
CA LYS A 43 9.94 -91.08 46.26
C LYS A 43 11.41 -90.84 45.87
N ASN A 44 12.33 -91.44 46.62
CA ASN A 44 13.80 -91.25 46.53
C ASN A 44 14.35 -89.93 47.09
N GLY A 45 13.56 -89.16 47.85
CA GLY A 45 14.07 -88.01 48.63
C GLY A 45 14.16 -86.68 47.86
N ILE A 46 13.62 -86.62 46.65
CA ILE A 46 13.63 -85.41 45.81
C ILE A 46 12.65 -84.38 46.39
N PRO A 47 13.06 -83.12 46.68
CA PRO A 47 12.15 -82.09 47.16
C PRO A 47 10.90 -81.89 46.28
N GLN A 48 9.76 -81.64 46.93
CA GLN A 48 8.52 -81.25 46.26
C GLN A 48 8.47 -79.73 46.12
N SER A 49 8.50 -79.23 44.88
CA SER A 49 8.33 -77.80 44.62
C SER A 49 6.88 -77.37 44.86
N LEU A 50 6.70 -76.18 45.43
CA LEU A 50 5.43 -75.54 45.76
C LEU A 50 5.34 -74.21 44.99
N PRO A 51 4.75 -74.19 43.77
CA PRO A 51 4.58 -72.97 42.98
C PRO A 51 3.81 -71.86 43.72
N GLU A 52 4.00 -70.61 43.29
CA GLU A 52 3.24 -69.48 43.83
C GLU A 52 1.73 -69.70 43.71
N GLY A 53 1.00 -69.47 44.81
CA GLY A 53 -0.43 -69.80 44.92
C GLY A 53 -0.73 -71.23 45.42
N THR A 54 0.28 -72.07 45.68
CA THR A 54 0.09 -73.38 46.33
C THR A 54 -0.22 -73.21 47.81
N THR A 55 -1.26 -73.88 48.29
CA THR A 55 -1.59 -73.97 49.72
C THR A 55 -1.30 -75.37 50.25
N VAL A 56 -0.85 -75.45 51.51
CA VAL A 56 -0.53 -76.74 52.15
C VAL A 56 -1.35 -76.87 53.43
N PRO A 57 -2.58 -77.41 53.36
CA PRO A 57 -3.38 -77.69 54.54
C PRO A 57 -2.80 -78.85 55.34
N ILE A 58 -2.82 -78.73 56.67
CA ILE A 58 -2.41 -79.77 57.60
C ILE A 58 -3.55 -80.00 58.59
N ARG A 59 -4.12 -81.19 58.55
CA ARG A 59 -5.16 -81.60 59.49
C ARG A 59 -4.54 -82.37 60.64
N LEU A 60 -4.80 -81.92 61.85
CA LEU A 60 -4.44 -82.59 63.10
C LEU A 60 -5.71 -83.21 63.69
N MET A 61 -5.67 -84.51 63.98
CA MET A 61 -6.76 -85.26 64.57
C MET A 61 -6.37 -85.80 65.94
N PHE A 62 -7.28 -85.69 66.89
CA PHE A 62 -7.10 -86.18 68.26
C PHE A 62 -8.40 -86.76 68.79
N ARG A 63 -8.33 -87.66 69.78
CA ARG A 63 -9.55 -88.24 70.35
C ARG A 63 -10.32 -87.19 71.13
N SER A 64 -11.61 -87.05 70.86
CA SER A 64 -12.51 -86.18 71.60
C SER A 64 -13.78 -86.93 71.99
N ALA A 65 -14.25 -86.71 73.22
CA ALA A 65 -15.51 -87.28 73.70
C ALA A 65 -16.73 -86.51 73.20
N THR A 66 -16.53 -85.26 72.77
CA THR A 66 -17.61 -84.33 72.36
C THR A 66 -17.73 -84.21 70.84
N ALA A 67 -16.67 -84.52 70.09
CA ALA A 67 -16.69 -84.45 68.63
C ALA A 67 -17.54 -85.56 67.98
N GLU A 68 -18.25 -85.20 66.92
CA GLU A 68 -18.99 -86.15 66.07
C GLU A 68 -18.04 -87.17 65.43
N GLY A 69 -18.25 -88.47 65.72
CA GLY A 69 -17.38 -89.56 65.29
C GLY A 69 -16.16 -89.83 66.21
N GLY A 70 -16.06 -89.17 67.37
CA GLY A 70 -15.08 -89.46 68.42
C GLY A 70 -13.70 -88.82 68.23
N TYR A 71 -13.54 -87.93 67.24
CA TYR A 71 -12.27 -87.27 66.92
C TYR A 71 -12.46 -85.77 66.65
N GLY A 72 -11.74 -84.94 67.40
CA GLY A 72 -11.57 -83.52 67.09
C GLY A 72 -10.60 -83.30 65.93
N LYS A 73 -10.74 -82.19 65.21
CA LYS A 73 -10.01 -81.87 63.98
C LYS A 73 -9.57 -80.41 63.96
N HIS A 74 -8.27 -80.16 63.97
CA HIS A 74 -7.75 -78.81 63.77
C HIS A 74 -7.03 -78.73 62.43
N ASP A 75 -7.47 -77.80 61.60
CA ASP A 75 -6.93 -77.54 60.28
C ASP A 75 -6.00 -76.32 60.32
N TYR A 76 -4.78 -76.51 59.85
CA TYR A 76 -3.78 -75.47 59.77
C TYR A 76 -3.42 -75.23 58.32
N LEU A 77 -3.37 -73.98 57.89
CA LEU A 77 -2.73 -73.59 56.65
C LEU A 77 -1.24 -73.37 56.92
N ALA A 78 -0.40 -74.24 56.36
CA ALA A 78 1.03 -74.16 56.60
C ALA A 78 1.66 -72.96 55.90
N THR A 79 2.62 -72.34 56.58
CA THR A 79 3.48 -71.33 55.99
C THR A 79 4.50 -72.04 55.10
N VAL A 80 4.54 -71.68 53.82
CA VAL A 80 5.59 -72.12 52.90
C VAL A 80 6.84 -71.30 53.18
N GLU A 81 7.85 -71.91 53.78
CA GLU A 81 9.11 -71.24 54.14
C GLU A 81 10.12 -71.25 52.99
N ASP A 82 10.14 -72.37 52.26
CA ASP A 82 11.01 -72.55 51.09
C ASP A 82 10.21 -73.27 50.00
N PRO A 83 9.66 -72.53 49.03
CA PRO A 83 8.82 -73.09 47.97
C PRO A 83 9.61 -73.99 47.01
N VAL A 84 10.93 -73.79 46.90
CA VAL A 84 11.79 -74.58 46.00
C VAL A 84 12.13 -75.92 46.64
N ASN A 85 12.46 -75.92 47.93
CA ASN A 85 12.87 -77.13 48.67
C ASN A 85 11.72 -77.85 49.39
N GLY A 86 10.47 -77.39 49.21
CA GLY A 86 9.27 -78.02 49.75
C GLY A 86 9.21 -77.97 51.28
N ILE A 87 9.69 -76.87 51.88
CA ILE A 87 9.73 -76.74 53.33
C ILE A 87 8.54 -75.91 53.79
N VAL A 88 7.74 -76.51 54.65
CA VAL A 88 6.54 -75.90 55.21
C VAL A 88 6.58 -76.00 56.73
N SER A 89 5.88 -75.08 57.39
CA SER A 89 5.74 -75.14 58.83
C SER A 89 4.37 -74.72 59.31
N ILE A 90 3.98 -75.28 60.46
CA ILE A 90 2.87 -74.80 61.27
C ILE A 90 3.39 -74.53 62.68
N VAL A 91 2.89 -73.46 63.28
CA VAL A 91 3.02 -73.22 64.72
C VAL A 91 1.68 -73.65 65.32
N LEU A 92 1.71 -74.52 66.33
CA LEU A 92 0.51 -74.98 67.01
C LEU A 92 -0.06 -73.84 67.85
N GLU A 93 -1.37 -73.65 67.76
CA GLU A 93 -2.07 -72.64 68.55
C GLU A 93 -2.34 -73.15 69.98
N ASP A 94 -2.50 -72.23 70.92
CA ASP A 94 -2.63 -72.56 72.34
C ASP A 94 -3.81 -73.51 72.65
N ASN A 95 -4.85 -73.50 71.81
CA ASN A 95 -6.01 -74.38 71.87
C ASN A 95 -5.63 -75.87 71.78
N ILE A 96 -4.89 -76.30 70.74
CA ILE A 96 -4.54 -77.73 70.57
C ILE A 96 -3.60 -78.23 71.67
N LEU A 97 -2.80 -77.33 72.27
CA LEU A 97 -1.94 -77.64 73.40
C LEU A 97 -2.71 -78.01 74.68
N GLY A 98 -4.02 -77.80 74.71
CA GLY A 98 -4.92 -78.32 75.75
C GLY A 98 -5.18 -79.82 75.67
N TYR A 99 -4.94 -80.45 74.52
CA TYR A 99 -5.04 -81.91 74.38
C TYR A 99 -3.86 -82.62 75.04
N VAL A 100 -4.11 -83.74 75.72
CA VAL A 100 -3.04 -84.60 76.27
C VAL A 100 -3.20 -86.00 75.69
N GLY A 101 -2.24 -86.40 74.85
CA GLY A 101 -2.29 -87.67 74.13
C GLY A 101 -1.63 -87.59 72.76
N LYS A 102 -1.88 -88.62 71.95
CA LYS A 102 -1.35 -88.73 70.59
C LYS A 102 -2.19 -87.93 69.61
N VAL A 103 -1.55 -87.07 68.84
CA VAL A 103 -2.15 -86.32 67.73
C VAL A 103 -1.70 -86.94 66.41
N GLU A 104 -2.64 -87.15 65.51
CA GLU A 104 -2.43 -87.71 64.17
C GLU A 104 -2.53 -86.58 63.13
N GLY A 105 -1.41 -86.23 62.51
CA GLY A 105 -1.31 -85.20 61.50
C GLY A 105 -1.36 -85.76 60.08
N SER A 106 -1.96 -85.00 59.18
CA SER A 106 -2.13 -85.34 57.77
C SER A 106 -1.85 -84.12 56.91
N VAL A 107 -0.98 -84.25 55.90
CA VAL A 107 -0.59 -83.13 55.02
C VAL A 107 -1.32 -83.26 53.68
N TYR A 108 -1.86 -82.14 53.21
CA TYR A 108 -2.48 -81.99 51.90
C TYR A 108 -1.74 -80.88 51.13
N ILE A 109 -1.77 -80.91 49.81
CA ILE A 109 -1.21 -79.86 48.95
C ILE A 109 -2.25 -79.51 47.91
N ASP A 110 -2.70 -78.27 47.88
CA ASP A 110 -3.57 -77.75 46.84
C ASP A 110 -2.77 -76.81 45.95
N PHE A 111 -2.66 -77.15 44.68
CA PHE A 111 -2.00 -76.34 43.66
C PHE A 111 -2.98 -75.29 43.10
N PRO A 112 -2.46 -74.16 42.59
CA PRO A 112 -3.28 -73.06 42.08
C PRO A 112 -4.13 -73.40 40.84
N ASN A 113 -3.95 -74.57 40.24
CA ASN A 113 -4.70 -75.04 39.06
C ASN A 113 -5.80 -76.06 39.42
N ASP A 114 -6.39 -75.92 40.60
CA ASP A 114 -7.44 -76.78 41.17
C ASP A 114 -7.04 -78.27 41.34
N ARG A 115 -5.75 -78.58 41.22
CA ARG A 115 -5.23 -79.91 41.51
C ARG A 115 -4.86 -80.01 42.97
N SER A 116 -5.27 -81.07 43.64
CA SER A 116 -4.86 -81.38 45.00
C SER A 116 -4.14 -82.72 45.12
N LEU A 117 -3.33 -82.85 46.16
CA LEU A 117 -2.68 -84.08 46.59
C LEU A 117 -3.05 -84.33 48.05
N ASP A 118 -3.78 -85.42 48.29
CA ASP A 118 -3.78 -86.06 49.61
C ASP A 118 -2.47 -86.83 49.72
N THR A 119 -1.58 -86.36 50.58
CA THR A 119 -0.35 -87.08 50.80
C THR A 119 -0.66 -88.24 51.76
N ALA A 120 -0.24 -89.46 51.42
CA ALA A 120 -0.16 -90.55 52.41
C ALA A 120 0.81 -90.23 53.57
N GLY A 121 1.40 -89.02 53.56
CA GLY A 121 2.16 -88.37 54.62
C GLY A 121 1.31 -88.13 55.86
N ARG A 122 1.05 -89.22 56.59
CA ARG A 122 0.51 -89.20 57.93
C ARG A 122 1.68 -89.16 58.91
N PHE A 123 1.56 -88.39 59.98
CA PHE A 123 2.56 -88.32 61.03
C PHE A 123 1.89 -88.32 62.40
N THR A 124 2.61 -88.73 63.43
CA THR A 124 2.08 -88.69 64.80
C THR A 124 3.07 -88.05 65.73
N PHE A 125 2.59 -87.19 66.63
CA PHE A 125 3.34 -86.63 67.74
C PHE A 125 2.48 -86.70 69.01
N ASP A 126 3.10 -86.51 70.17
CA ASP A 126 2.40 -86.52 71.45
C ASP A 126 2.39 -85.12 72.06
N ILE A 127 1.28 -84.77 72.71
CA ILE A 127 1.18 -83.60 73.58
C ILE A 127 1.09 -84.08 75.02
N LYS A 128 1.96 -83.56 75.89
CA LYS A 128 1.98 -83.87 77.31
C LYS A 128 1.66 -82.66 78.17
N ARG A 129 1.15 -82.93 79.36
CA ARG A 129 0.87 -81.89 80.34
C ARG A 129 2.16 -81.40 80.99
N SER A 130 2.42 -80.09 80.93
CA SER A 130 3.51 -79.49 81.68
C SER A 130 3.20 -79.47 83.18
N PRO A 131 4.17 -79.77 84.07
CA PRO A 131 3.96 -79.73 85.52
C PRO A 131 3.59 -78.36 86.09
N ILE A 132 3.79 -77.29 85.33
CA ILE A 132 3.55 -75.89 85.73
C ILE A 132 2.23 -75.31 85.19
N ASP A 133 1.47 -76.08 84.40
CA ASP A 133 0.17 -75.63 83.88
C ASP A 133 -0.96 -76.17 84.77
N ASP A 134 -1.53 -75.31 85.60
CA ASP A 134 -2.59 -75.65 86.55
C ASP A 134 -3.99 -75.74 85.93
N SER A 135 -4.18 -75.22 84.70
CA SER A 135 -5.48 -75.21 83.98
C SER A 135 -5.33 -75.64 82.53
N THR A 136 -6.29 -76.39 82.00
CA THR A 136 -6.25 -76.91 80.62
C THR A 136 -6.86 -75.87 79.69
N PRO A 137 -6.13 -75.40 78.65
CA PRO A 137 -6.72 -74.60 77.59
C PRO A 137 -7.99 -75.28 77.05
N GLU A 138 -9.02 -74.50 76.77
CA GLU A 138 -10.22 -75.03 76.13
C GLU A 138 -9.83 -75.61 74.76
N LEU A 139 -10.17 -76.89 74.58
CA LEU A 139 -9.88 -77.64 73.37
C LEU A 139 -11.13 -77.64 72.51
N GLU A 140 -11.10 -76.92 71.40
CA GLU A 140 -12.22 -76.91 70.44
C GLU A 140 -12.22 -78.21 69.63
N ASP A 141 -13.39 -78.77 69.36
CA ASP A 141 -13.51 -79.96 68.50
C ASP A 141 -13.19 -79.67 67.03
N TYR A 142 -13.31 -78.40 66.60
CA TYR A 142 -12.89 -77.93 65.29
C TYR A 142 -12.23 -76.56 65.36
N TYR A 143 -11.10 -76.38 64.65
CA TYR A 143 -10.38 -75.11 64.56
C TYR A 143 -9.76 -74.93 63.18
N PHE A 144 -9.70 -73.69 62.66
CA PHE A 144 -9.01 -73.36 61.41
C PHE A 144 -8.27 -72.02 61.49
N ASN A 145 -6.94 -72.02 61.29
CA ASN A 145 -6.11 -70.81 61.43
C ASN A 145 -6.03 -69.92 60.16
N GLY A 146 -6.57 -70.36 59.03
CA GLY A 146 -6.42 -69.65 57.75
C GLY A 146 -7.13 -68.29 57.69
N PHE A 147 -8.11 -68.05 58.58
CA PHE A 147 -8.81 -66.76 58.67
C PHE A 147 -7.88 -65.62 59.13
N SER A 148 -7.03 -65.84 60.13
CA SER A 148 -6.11 -64.81 60.63
C SER A 148 -5.10 -64.37 59.57
N GLN A 149 -4.52 -65.32 58.83
CA GLN A 149 -3.61 -65.02 57.71
C GLN A 149 -4.29 -64.22 56.58
N THR A 150 -5.60 -64.37 56.42
CA THR A 150 -6.37 -63.62 55.42
C THR A 150 -6.62 -62.18 55.89
N ILE A 151 -6.92 -61.98 57.17
CA ILE A 151 -7.11 -60.65 57.78
C ILE A 151 -5.83 -59.82 57.68
N ASP A 152 -4.67 -60.38 58.05
CA ASP A 152 -3.38 -59.70 57.97
C ASP A 152 -3.05 -59.20 56.54
N LYS A 153 -3.40 -60.00 55.53
CA LYS A 153 -3.24 -59.62 54.12
C LYS A 153 -4.16 -58.46 53.75
N ILE A 154 -5.42 -58.47 54.20
CA ILE A 154 -6.39 -57.40 53.95
C ILE A 154 -5.93 -56.10 54.61
N GLU A 155 -5.48 -56.15 55.87
CA GLU A 155 -4.99 -54.99 56.59
C GLU A 155 -3.75 -54.38 55.91
N LYS A 156 -2.84 -55.22 55.42
CA LYS A 156 -1.70 -54.75 54.64
C LYS A 156 -2.12 -54.07 53.33
N ILE A 157 -3.05 -54.67 52.59
CA ILE A 157 -3.59 -54.06 51.35
C ILE A 157 -4.22 -52.69 51.63
N LEU A 158 -4.97 -52.57 52.73
CA LEU A 158 -5.58 -51.29 53.14
C LEU A 158 -4.53 -50.23 53.49
N ALA A 159 -3.48 -50.61 54.23
CA ALA A 159 -2.39 -49.71 54.60
C ALA A 159 -1.60 -49.23 53.37
N ASP A 160 -1.23 -50.14 52.48
CA ASP A 160 -0.50 -49.83 51.24
C ASP A 160 -1.34 -48.95 50.31
N GLY A 161 -2.63 -49.27 50.15
CA GLY A 161 -3.56 -48.48 49.33
C GLY A 161 -3.78 -47.06 49.87
N LYS A 162 -3.86 -46.89 51.20
CA LYS A 162 -3.96 -45.56 51.81
C LYS A 162 -2.71 -44.72 51.55
N LEU A 163 -1.52 -45.31 51.71
CA LEU A 163 -0.25 -44.60 51.48
C LEU A 163 -0.11 -44.17 50.01
N GLU A 164 -0.50 -45.04 49.07
CA GLU A 164 -0.46 -44.71 47.63
C GLU A 164 -1.40 -43.54 47.28
N ILE A 165 -2.60 -43.52 47.87
CA ILE A 165 -3.57 -42.42 47.66
C ILE A 165 -3.01 -41.11 48.21
N GLU A 166 -2.45 -41.12 49.42
CA GLU A 166 -1.86 -39.92 50.04
C GLU A 166 -0.70 -39.36 49.20
N GLN A 167 0.16 -40.23 48.65
CA GLN A 167 1.23 -39.81 47.73
C GLN A 167 0.67 -39.18 46.45
N LYS A 168 -0.32 -39.80 45.81
CA LYS A 168 -0.96 -39.26 44.58
C LYS A 168 -1.65 -37.92 44.81
N ILE A 169 -2.24 -37.71 45.99
CA ILE A 169 -2.83 -36.41 46.36
C ILE A 169 -1.74 -35.33 46.45
N ALA A 170 -0.64 -35.59 47.18
CA ALA A 170 0.45 -34.64 47.33
C ALA A 170 1.13 -34.30 45.99
N GLU A 171 1.32 -35.28 45.10
CA GLU A 171 1.80 -35.05 43.74
C GLU A 171 0.84 -34.17 42.93
N SER A 172 -0.47 -34.44 43.04
CA SER A 172 -1.51 -33.66 42.34
C SER A 172 -1.55 -32.21 42.83
N GLU A 173 -1.51 -31.98 44.15
CA GLU A 173 -1.45 -30.65 44.75
C GLU A 173 -0.23 -29.87 44.24
N THR A 174 0.94 -30.51 44.22
CA THR A 174 2.18 -29.89 43.71
C THR A 174 2.05 -29.50 42.23
N GLN A 175 1.44 -30.35 41.40
CA GLN A 175 1.21 -30.04 39.99
C GLN A 175 0.20 -28.90 39.78
N ILE A 176 -0.86 -28.86 40.59
CA ILE A 176 -1.88 -27.81 40.55
C ILE A 176 -1.27 -26.46 40.93
N ASP A 177 -0.49 -26.41 42.02
CA ASP A 177 0.21 -25.20 42.46
C ASP A 177 1.21 -24.69 41.41
N GLY A 178 1.95 -25.61 40.77
CA GLY A 178 2.83 -25.29 39.65
C GLY A 178 2.09 -24.61 38.49
N LYS A 179 0.96 -25.19 38.06
CA LYS A 179 0.13 -24.64 36.98
C LYS A 179 -0.53 -23.31 37.35
N LEU A 180 -0.99 -23.15 38.59
CA LEU A 180 -1.56 -21.90 39.11
C LEU A 180 -0.51 -20.79 39.08
N LYS A 181 0.71 -21.07 39.55
CA LYS A 181 1.81 -20.11 39.54
C LYS A 181 2.20 -19.70 38.12
N GLU A 182 2.29 -20.65 37.19
CA GLU A 182 2.57 -20.35 35.78
C GLU A 182 1.47 -19.49 35.14
N THR A 183 0.21 -19.80 35.42
CA THR A 183 -0.95 -19.05 34.93
C THR A 183 -0.95 -17.62 35.47
N ASN A 184 -0.69 -17.44 36.77
CA ASN A 184 -0.58 -16.13 37.38
C ASN A 184 0.55 -15.30 36.76
N ASN A 185 1.72 -15.89 36.52
CA ASN A 185 2.82 -15.21 35.84
C ASN A 185 2.43 -14.75 34.42
N LYS A 186 1.72 -15.60 33.66
CA LYS A 186 1.20 -15.23 32.32
C LYS A 186 0.20 -14.08 32.39
N ILE A 187 -0.71 -14.09 33.37
CA ILE A 187 -1.67 -12.99 33.59
C ILE A 187 -0.95 -11.69 33.97
N THR A 188 0.03 -11.74 34.88
CA THR A 188 0.82 -10.56 35.25
C THR A 188 1.54 -9.98 34.04
N LYS A 189 2.15 -10.84 33.20
CA LYS A 189 2.82 -10.40 31.98
C LYS A 189 1.84 -9.78 30.99
N ALA A 190 0.68 -10.40 30.77
CA ALA A 190 -0.36 -9.85 29.91
C ALA A 190 -0.85 -8.48 30.40
N ASN A 191 -1.00 -8.28 31.71
CA ASN A 191 -1.37 -6.98 32.29
C ASN A 191 -0.29 -5.91 32.07
N GLN A 192 1.00 -6.26 32.16
CA GLN A 192 2.10 -5.35 31.83
C GLN A 192 2.12 -4.97 30.35
N ASP A 193 1.84 -5.94 29.47
CA ASP A 193 1.78 -5.72 28.04
C ASP A 193 0.59 -4.81 27.68
N VAL A 194 -0.58 -4.99 28.31
CA VAL A 194 -1.74 -4.10 28.17
C VAL A 194 -1.42 -2.67 28.63
N ALA A 195 -0.76 -2.50 29.78
CA ALA A 195 -0.34 -1.17 30.24
C ALA A 195 0.61 -0.48 29.25
N THR A 196 1.55 -1.25 28.68
CA THR A 196 2.48 -0.76 27.66
C THR A 196 1.75 -0.35 26.39
N LEU A 197 0.77 -1.15 25.94
CA LEU A 197 -0.07 -0.84 24.79
C LEU A 197 -0.87 0.45 25.01
N ASN A 198 -1.48 0.64 26.19
CA ASN A 198 -2.21 1.87 26.51
C ASN A 198 -1.30 3.11 26.41
N THR A 199 -0.10 3.05 26.99
CA THR A 199 0.87 4.16 26.87
C THR A 199 1.25 4.45 25.41
N ASN A 200 1.38 3.43 24.58
CA ASN A 200 1.69 3.62 23.15
C ASN A 200 0.51 4.20 22.38
N ILE A 201 -0.73 3.83 22.73
CA ILE A 201 -1.96 4.41 22.17
C ILE A 201 -2.04 5.90 22.53
N ASP A 202 -1.79 6.28 23.78
CA ASP A 202 -1.79 7.69 24.20
C ASP A 202 -0.78 8.51 23.40
N LYS A 203 0.46 8.02 23.26
CA LYS A 203 1.48 8.67 22.42
C LYS A 203 1.09 8.77 20.94
N ALA A 204 0.38 7.78 20.42
CA ALA A 204 -0.11 7.81 19.04
C ALA A 204 -1.19 8.88 18.87
N ASN A 205 -2.11 9.01 19.84
CA ASN A 205 -3.15 10.03 19.84
C ASN A 205 -2.56 11.45 19.89
N ASP A 206 -1.58 11.70 20.77
CA ASP A 206 -0.89 13.00 20.83
C ASP A 206 -0.26 13.40 19.49
N ARG A 207 0.32 12.42 18.77
CA ARG A 207 0.89 12.64 17.43
C ARG A 207 -0.18 12.93 16.39
N ILE A 208 -1.33 12.25 16.47
CA ILE A 208 -2.48 12.50 15.58
C ILE A 208 -3.00 13.92 15.79
N ASP A 209 -3.16 14.37 17.03
CA ASP A 209 -3.63 15.72 17.35
C ASP A 209 -2.65 16.79 16.86
N GLN A 210 -1.35 16.60 17.07
CA GLN A 210 -0.32 17.48 16.52
C GLN A 210 -0.39 17.55 14.98
N THR A 211 -0.59 16.42 14.32
CA THR A 211 -0.71 16.36 12.85
C THR A 211 -1.96 17.09 12.37
N ASN A 212 -3.10 16.91 13.06
CA ASN A 212 -4.35 17.59 12.75
C ASN A 212 -4.21 19.12 12.90
N GLN A 213 -3.49 19.58 13.91
CA GLN A 213 -3.17 21.00 14.07
C GLN A 213 -2.35 21.53 12.89
N GLN A 214 -1.31 20.81 12.47
CA GLN A 214 -0.49 21.17 11.31
C GLN A 214 -1.31 21.21 10.01
N ILE A 215 -2.19 20.23 9.80
CA ILE A 215 -3.11 20.22 8.64
C ILE A 215 -4.04 21.43 8.69
N GLY A 216 -4.57 21.78 9.87
CA GLY A 216 -5.40 22.97 10.05
C GLY A 216 -4.67 24.28 9.73
N ASP A 217 -3.36 24.34 9.95
CA ASP A 217 -2.54 25.50 9.63
C ASP A 217 -2.23 25.61 8.12
N LEU A 218 -2.09 24.49 7.40
CA LEU A 218 -2.00 24.48 5.94
C LEU A 218 -3.24 25.08 5.27
N GLY A 219 -4.43 24.88 5.85
CA GLY A 219 -5.66 25.52 5.40
C GLY A 219 -5.71 27.05 5.55
N LYS A 220 -4.72 27.67 6.22
CA LYS A 220 -4.66 29.11 6.49
C LYS A 220 -3.66 29.86 5.60
N LEU A 221 -3.00 29.18 4.66
CA LEU A 221 -2.01 29.79 3.77
C LEU A 221 -2.60 31.03 3.07
N LYS A 222 -1.83 32.10 3.10
CA LYS A 222 -2.11 33.36 2.40
C LYS A 222 -1.60 33.25 0.98
N LYS A 223 -2.38 33.81 0.06
CA LYS A 223 -2.05 33.81 -1.36
C LYS A 223 -1.57 35.18 -1.81
N MET A 224 -0.59 35.15 -2.68
CA MET A 224 -0.11 36.30 -3.44
C MET A 224 -0.02 35.91 -4.91
N TYR A 225 -0.08 36.88 -5.80
CA TYR A 225 -0.07 36.68 -7.24
C TYR A 225 0.89 37.67 -7.87
N SER A 226 1.58 37.25 -8.92
CA SER A 226 2.57 38.06 -9.63
C SER A 226 2.71 37.57 -11.06
N ASN A 227 3.17 38.43 -11.96
CA ASN A 227 3.57 38.04 -13.30
C ASN A 227 5.08 37.76 -13.42
N SER A 228 5.85 38.06 -12.38
CA SER A 228 7.29 37.78 -12.28
C SER A 228 7.64 37.20 -10.90
N ILE A 229 8.64 36.32 -10.85
CA ILE A 229 9.26 35.82 -9.61
C ILE A 229 10.70 36.33 -9.45
N ASP A 230 11.20 37.10 -10.41
CA ASP A 230 12.52 37.71 -10.35
C ASP A 230 12.47 38.99 -9.52
N PHE A 231 12.24 38.82 -8.22
CA PHE A 231 12.12 39.93 -7.27
C PHE A 231 13.48 40.55 -6.91
N GLY A 232 14.61 40.01 -7.39
CA GLY A 232 15.94 40.46 -7.01
C GLY A 232 16.27 40.34 -5.51
N ASP A 233 17.54 40.57 -5.17
CA ASP A 233 18.05 40.50 -3.79
C ASP A 233 17.84 41.83 -3.02
N TYR A 234 16.61 42.35 -3.00
CA TYR A 234 16.27 43.59 -2.29
C TYR A 234 15.81 43.33 -0.86
N ASP A 235 15.93 44.37 -0.01
CA ASP A 235 15.37 44.38 1.33
C ASP A 235 13.91 44.89 1.31
N TYR A 236 12.99 43.95 1.43
CA TYR A 236 11.54 44.16 1.43
C TYR A 236 10.94 44.44 2.82
N SER A 237 11.75 44.74 3.84
CA SER A 237 11.26 45.07 5.20
C SER A 237 10.58 46.44 5.30
N GLY A 238 10.80 47.30 4.31
CA GLY A 238 10.25 48.66 4.23
C GLY A 238 9.04 48.81 3.31
N ASN A 239 8.66 50.05 3.01
CA ASN A 239 7.54 50.35 2.10
C ASN A 239 7.97 50.22 0.63
N PRO A 240 7.07 49.81 -0.28
CA PRO A 240 7.39 49.70 -1.70
C PRO A 240 7.70 51.06 -2.33
N ASN A 241 8.53 51.05 -3.37
CA ASN A 241 8.73 52.24 -4.19
C ASN A 241 7.48 52.50 -5.03
N LEU A 242 7.11 53.77 -5.17
CA LEU A 242 5.99 54.21 -6.00
C LEU A 242 6.46 54.72 -7.39
N LEU A 243 7.76 54.96 -7.57
CA LEU A 243 8.32 55.30 -8.89
C LEU A 243 8.38 54.06 -9.79
N PRO A 244 8.28 54.19 -11.12
CA PRO A 244 8.67 53.11 -12.01
C PRO A 244 10.12 52.69 -11.75
N VAL A 245 10.49 51.47 -12.15
CA VAL A 245 11.91 51.06 -12.16
C VAL A 245 12.66 52.03 -13.06
N ILE A 246 13.73 52.63 -12.53
CA ILE A 246 14.48 53.68 -13.22
C ILE A 246 15.74 53.04 -13.81
N ASP A 247 16.00 53.38 -15.06
CA ASP A 247 17.24 53.11 -15.77
C ASP A 247 17.52 54.29 -16.72
N TYR A 248 18.56 54.18 -17.55
CA TYR A 248 18.91 55.25 -18.49
C TYR A 248 17.78 55.58 -19.47
N SER A 249 16.94 54.60 -19.84
CA SER A 249 15.82 54.79 -20.78
C SER A 249 14.71 55.68 -20.22
N GLN A 250 14.63 55.80 -18.89
CA GLN A 250 13.66 56.65 -18.20
C GLN A 250 14.14 58.10 -18.05
N LEU A 251 15.41 58.40 -18.36
CA LEU A 251 15.94 59.75 -18.32
C LEU A 251 15.54 60.54 -19.56
N SER A 252 15.32 61.85 -19.38
CA SER A 252 14.95 62.73 -20.48
C SER A 252 15.48 64.14 -20.38
N ARG A 253 15.62 64.78 -21.55
CA ARG A 253 15.82 66.23 -21.69
C ARG A 253 14.53 67.05 -21.52
N THR A 254 13.35 66.41 -21.43
CA THR A 254 12.06 67.10 -21.24
C THR A 254 11.27 66.50 -20.07
N ASN A 255 10.42 67.31 -19.43
CA ASN A 255 9.61 66.91 -18.28
C ASN A 255 8.25 66.25 -18.63
N SER A 256 7.87 66.22 -19.90
CA SER A 256 6.52 65.79 -20.34
C SER A 256 6.52 64.55 -21.23
N SER A 257 7.69 64.13 -21.73
CA SER A 257 7.83 62.97 -22.61
C SER A 257 9.21 62.35 -22.48
N ILE A 258 9.32 61.05 -22.69
CA ILE A 258 10.62 60.38 -22.75
C ILE A 258 11.28 60.72 -24.10
N GLN A 259 12.45 61.34 -24.02
CA GLN A 259 13.31 61.73 -25.14
C GLN A 259 14.75 61.52 -24.70
N PRO A 260 15.69 61.24 -25.62
CA PRO A 260 17.09 61.02 -25.26
C PRO A 260 17.62 62.10 -24.31
N PRO A 261 18.30 61.70 -23.21
CA PRO A 261 18.85 62.66 -22.28
C PRO A 261 19.94 63.51 -22.96
N PRO A 262 20.25 64.70 -22.42
CA PRO A 262 21.29 65.57 -22.97
C PRO A 262 22.67 64.88 -22.99
N ALA A 263 23.56 65.29 -23.90
CA ALA A 263 24.86 64.62 -24.09
C ALA A 263 25.79 64.67 -22.86
N TYR A 264 25.62 65.67 -22.00
CA TYR A 264 26.30 65.74 -20.69
C TYR A 264 25.83 64.68 -19.69
N VAL A 265 24.85 63.82 -20.03
CA VAL A 265 24.37 62.72 -19.20
C VAL A 265 24.86 61.38 -19.75
N LYS A 266 25.64 60.64 -18.97
CA LYS A 266 26.25 59.37 -19.39
C LYS A 266 25.76 58.23 -18.53
N ASP A 267 25.49 57.09 -19.17
CA ASP A 267 25.10 55.87 -18.48
C ASP A 267 26.32 55.10 -17.98
N HIS A 268 26.20 54.52 -16.79
CA HIS A 268 27.16 53.59 -16.21
C HIS A 268 26.50 52.28 -15.73
N GLY A 269 25.26 52.01 -16.14
CA GLY A 269 24.52 50.78 -15.87
C GLY A 269 23.79 50.78 -14.52
N THR A 270 24.46 51.16 -13.42
CA THR A 270 23.85 51.24 -12.09
C THR A 270 23.58 52.68 -11.62
N TYR A 271 24.17 53.65 -12.31
CA TYR A 271 24.01 55.08 -12.07
C TYR A 271 24.20 55.84 -13.38
N PHE A 272 23.80 57.12 -13.38
CA PHE A 272 24.16 58.06 -14.44
C PHE A 272 25.09 59.15 -13.93
N GLU A 273 25.99 59.61 -14.80
CA GLU A 273 26.87 60.78 -14.60
C GLU A 273 26.23 62.00 -15.26
N VAL A 274 26.27 63.15 -14.59
CA VAL A 274 26.04 64.47 -15.19
C VAL A 274 27.37 65.22 -15.19
N ASP A 275 27.95 65.39 -16.36
CA ASP A 275 29.29 65.96 -16.57
C ASP A 275 29.22 67.44 -16.96
N MET A 276 29.50 68.34 -16.01
CA MET A 276 29.49 69.77 -16.26
C MET A 276 30.67 70.23 -17.13
N SER A 277 31.66 69.37 -17.38
CA SER A 277 32.78 69.67 -18.28
C SER A 277 32.49 69.32 -19.74
N ASP A 278 31.39 68.64 -20.02
CA ASP A 278 30.98 68.32 -21.39
C ASP A 278 30.66 69.61 -22.18
N PRO A 279 31.09 69.72 -23.45
CA PRO A 279 30.82 70.91 -24.27
C PRO A 279 29.33 71.30 -24.33
N SER A 280 28.41 70.33 -24.27
CA SER A 280 26.96 70.56 -24.28
C SER A 280 26.41 71.16 -22.98
N ALA A 281 27.19 71.16 -21.90
CA ALA A 281 26.83 71.74 -20.60
C ALA A 281 27.28 73.20 -20.45
N SER A 282 28.10 73.74 -21.37
CA SER A 282 28.74 75.06 -21.19
C SER A 282 27.76 76.24 -21.18
N GLY A 283 27.79 77.06 -20.12
CA GLY A 283 27.12 78.36 -20.05
C GLY A 283 25.59 78.34 -20.01
N VAL A 284 24.96 77.17 -19.91
CA VAL A 284 23.49 76.99 -19.89
C VAL A 284 23.04 76.33 -18.60
N ASP A 285 21.78 76.53 -18.19
CA ASP A 285 21.20 75.68 -17.15
C ASP A 285 21.01 74.25 -17.69
N ARG A 286 21.40 73.24 -16.90
CA ARG A 286 21.23 71.82 -17.25
C ARG A 286 20.09 71.20 -16.48
N HIS A 287 19.42 70.30 -17.16
CA HIS A 287 18.31 69.54 -16.62
C HIS A 287 18.46 68.06 -16.95
N VAL A 288 18.09 67.21 -16.00
CA VAL A 288 17.80 65.79 -16.22
C VAL A 288 16.41 65.52 -15.67
N PHE A 289 15.52 65.03 -16.50
CA PHE A 289 14.14 64.76 -16.11
C PHE A 289 13.86 63.26 -16.07
N ILE A 290 12.98 62.86 -15.16
CA ILE A 290 12.29 61.57 -15.20
C ILE A 290 10.80 61.90 -15.31
N PRO A 291 10.28 62.01 -16.54
CA PRO A 291 8.90 62.41 -16.78
C PRO A 291 7.94 61.24 -16.49
N LEU A 292 6.64 61.51 -16.48
CA LEU A 292 5.61 60.46 -16.47
C LEU A 292 5.69 59.51 -15.26
N ILE A 293 5.93 60.03 -14.06
CA ILE A 293 5.96 59.21 -12.83
C ILE A 293 4.61 59.21 -12.09
N THR A 294 4.50 58.35 -11.08
CA THR A 294 3.28 58.18 -10.26
C THR A 294 2.72 59.49 -9.72
N ARG A 295 1.39 59.58 -9.67
CA ARG A 295 0.69 60.60 -8.87
C ARG A 295 0.57 60.12 -7.42
N LEU A 296 0.97 60.96 -6.48
CA LEU A 296 0.86 60.69 -5.05
C LEU A 296 -0.46 61.24 -4.49
N GLN A 297 -0.98 60.64 -3.43
CA GLN A 297 -2.23 61.06 -2.82
C GLN A 297 -2.09 62.39 -2.07
N LYS A 298 -3.11 63.22 -2.24
CA LYS A 298 -3.22 64.55 -1.64
C LYS A 298 -3.33 64.47 -0.12
N GLY A 299 -2.58 65.31 0.59
CA GLY A 299 -2.53 65.36 2.05
C GLY A 299 -1.73 64.24 2.71
N LYS A 300 -1.24 63.25 1.95
CA LYS A 300 -0.38 62.19 2.49
C LYS A 300 1.09 62.61 2.58
N THR A 301 1.82 61.96 3.49
CA THR A 301 3.24 62.18 3.76
C THR A 301 4.07 61.06 3.15
N TYR A 302 5.14 61.44 2.47
CA TYR A 302 6.06 60.54 1.77
C TYR A 302 7.51 60.90 2.09
N THR A 303 8.42 60.00 1.76
CA THR A 303 9.86 60.23 1.81
C THR A 303 10.48 59.91 0.45
N ILE A 304 11.26 60.83 -0.09
CA ILE A 304 12.10 60.59 -1.28
C ILE A 304 13.53 60.28 -0.82
N SER A 305 14.21 59.35 -1.49
CA SER A 305 15.61 59.03 -1.25
C SER A 305 16.34 58.58 -2.51
N ALA A 306 17.65 58.84 -2.57
CA ALA A 306 18.52 58.46 -3.68
C ALA A 306 19.98 58.33 -3.21
N ASN A 307 20.78 57.49 -3.87
CA ASN A 307 22.23 57.50 -3.69
C ASN A 307 22.86 58.53 -4.62
N ILE A 308 23.60 59.48 -4.04
CA ILE A 308 24.23 60.59 -4.78
C ILE A 308 25.71 60.66 -4.42
N MET A 309 26.55 60.81 -5.43
CA MET A 309 27.97 61.11 -5.31
C MET A 309 28.28 62.40 -6.07
N ILE A 310 29.12 63.25 -5.49
CA ILE A 310 29.62 64.48 -6.12
C ILE A 310 31.14 64.39 -6.20
N SER A 311 31.73 64.89 -7.29
CA SER A 311 33.19 64.99 -7.42
C SER A 311 33.81 65.98 -6.42
N ASP A 312 35.13 65.95 -6.26
CA ASP A 312 35.84 66.94 -5.46
C ASP A 312 35.63 68.38 -5.95
N GLY A 313 35.66 69.33 -5.00
CA GLY A 313 35.54 70.77 -5.27
C GLY A 313 34.11 71.26 -5.52
N MET A 314 33.09 70.41 -5.33
CA MET A 314 31.69 70.73 -5.57
C MET A 314 31.02 71.44 -4.39
N ILE A 315 30.05 72.30 -4.69
CA ILE A 315 29.26 73.01 -3.69
C ILE A 315 28.16 72.09 -3.16
N ILE A 316 28.26 71.69 -1.88
CA ILE A 316 27.23 70.95 -1.15
C ILE A 316 25.96 71.81 -1.06
N GLY A 317 24.78 71.20 -1.16
CA GLY A 317 23.52 71.94 -1.11
C GLY A 317 23.17 72.71 -2.40
N LYS A 318 23.90 72.44 -3.50
CA LYS A 318 23.60 72.92 -4.86
C LYS A 318 23.10 71.77 -5.72
N CYS A 319 22.50 72.08 -6.86
CA CYS A 319 22.03 71.12 -7.84
C CYS A 319 20.96 70.14 -7.32
N PRO A 320 19.77 70.65 -6.93
CA PRO A 320 18.72 69.84 -6.32
C PRO A 320 18.01 68.88 -7.29
N LEU A 321 17.55 67.77 -6.72
CA LEU A 321 16.50 66.91 -7.28
C LEU A 321 15.13 67.34 -6.72
N TYR A 322 14.24 67.71 -7.61
CA TYR A 322 12.85 68.05 -7.32
C TYR A 322 11.94 66.88 -7.67
N TYR A 323 10.95 66.62 -6.81
CA TYR A 323 9.70 66.03 -7.27
C TYR A 323 8.76 67.18 -7.55
N SER A 324 8.27 67.24 -8.79
CA SER A 324 7.50 68.37 -9.31
C SER A 324 6.10 67.93 -9.69
N VAL A 325 5.11 68.72 -9.28
CA VAL A 325 3.69 68.49 -9.56
C VAL A 325 3.03 69.78 -10.05
N TYR A 326 1.92 69.63 -10.77
CA TYR A 326 1.21 70.76 -11.36
C TYR A 326 -0.07 71.10 -10.58
N ARG A 327 -0.38 72.39 -10.49
CA ARG A 327 -1.55 72.95 -9.83
C ARG A 327 -2.18 74.01 -10.73
N SER A 328 -3.50 74.03 -10.85
CA SER A 328 -4.21 75.01 -11.71
C SER A 328 -4.88 76.17 -10.96
N GLN A 329 -5.01 76.13 -9.64
CA GLN A 329 -5.77 77.11 -8.84
C GLN A 329 -4.98 77.54 -7.59
N PRO A 330 -4.80 78.84 -7.27
CA PRO A 330 -5.47 80.00 -7.87
C PRO A 330 -4.92 80.40 -9.23
N LYS A 331 -3.73 79.89 -9.61
CA LYS A 331 -3.15 80.06 -10.95
C LYS A 331 -2.42 78.77 -11.38
N PRO A 332 -2.31 78.51 -12.68
CA PRO A 332 -1.40 77.52 -13.26
C PRO A 332 0.04 77.69 -12.79
N GLU A 333 0.58 76.71 -12.06
CA GLU A 333 1.99 76.67 -11.66
C GLU A 333 2.51 75.25 -11.45
N THR A 334 3.82 75.07 -11.65
CA THR A 334 4.55 73.88 -11.21
C THR A 334 5.07 74.15 -9.81
N ILE A 335 4.79 73.25 -8.88
CA ILE A 335 5.30 73.32 -7.51
C ILE A 335 6.26 72.16 -7.26
N ASN A 336 7.14 72.35 -6.28
CA ASN A 336 8.11 71.36 -5.86
C ASN A 336 7.84 70.97 -4.40
N PRO A 337 6.98 69.97 -4.12
CA PRO A 337 6.67 69.54 -2.75
C PRO A 337 7.90 69.11 -1.96
N VAL A 338 8.95 68.64 -2.66
CA VAL A 338 10.22 68.27 -2.03
C VAL A 338 11.41 68.65 -2.90
N VAL A 339 12.49 68.98 -2.20
CA VAL A 339 13.80 69.33 -2.76
C VAL A 339 14.85 68.50 -2.04
N LEU A 340 15.49 67.59 -2.76
CA LEU A 340 16.56 66.72 -2.27
C LEU A 340 17.91 67.26 -2.76
N TYR A 341 18.78 67.64 -1.84
CA TYR A 341 20.10 68.17 -2.17
C TYR A 341 21.18 67.09 -1.98
N PRO A 342 22.23 67.07 -2.83
CA PRO A 342 23.45 66.34 -2.54
C PRO A 342 24.10 66.80 -1.23
N THR A 343 24.59 65.85 -0.44
CA THR A 343 25.41 66.08 0.76
C THR A 343 26.89 65.86 0.45
N ASN A 344 27.78 66.15 1.41
CA ASN A 344 29.19 65.77 1.24
C ASN A 344 29.28 64.26 1.04
N SER A 345 29.94 63.84 -0.04
CA SER A 345 30.02 62.44 -0.45
C SER A 345 31.45 61.89 -0.45
N ASN A 346 32.49 62.72 -0.31
CA ASN A 346 33.90 62.32 -0.36
C ASN A 346 34.19 61.33 -1.51
N ASN A 347 33.73 61.60 -2.73
CA ASN A 347 33.81 60.69 -3.90
C ASN A 347 33.26 59.27 -3.65
N ASN A 348 32.29 59.11 -2.75
CA ASN A 348 31.52 57.89 -2.54
C ASN A 348 30.02 58.18 -2.69
N PHE A 349 29.23 57.15 -2.99
CA PHE A 349 27.77 57.26 -2.97
C PHE A 349 27.27 57.41 -1.53
N VAL A 350 26.45 58.43 -1.30
CA VAL A 350 25.78 58.67 -0.01
C VAL A 350 24.28 58.65 -0.23
N ARG A 351 23.57 57.89 0.61
CA ARG A 351 22.11 57.88 0.62
C ARG A 351 21.59 59.17 1.24
N VAL A 352 20.94 59.99 0.44
CA VAL A 352 20.23 61.18 0.90
C VAL A 352 18.73 60.93 0.90
N SER A 353 18.01 61.53 1.85
CA SER A 353 16.55 61.41 1.93
C SER A 353 15.89 62.66 2.48
N LYS A 354 14.61 62.86 2.15
CA LYS A 354 13.79 63.95 2.69
C LYS A 354 12.31 63.59 2.72
N THR A 355 11.66 63.88 3.85
CA THR A 355 10.22 63.72 4.03
C THR A 355 9.46 64.97 3.57
N PHE A 356 8.27 64.78 3.02
CA PHE A 356 7.41 65.84 2.52
C PHE A 356 5.93 65.42 2.54
N THR A 357 5.04 66.40 2.45
CA THR A 357 3.59 66.17 2.38
C THR A 357 3.05 66.74 1.07
N ILE A 358 2.17 65.98 0.42
CA ILE A 358 1.53 66.41 -0.83
C ILE A 358 0.44 67.44 -0.52
N PRO A 359 0.45 68.63 -1.14
CA PRO A 359 -0.60 69.62 -0.95
C PRO A 359 -2.00 69.08 -1.28
N SER A 360 -2.99 69.46 -0.47
CA SER A 360 -4.38 68.99 -0.60
C SER A 360 -5.12 69.58 -1.79
N ASP A 361 -4.64 70.71 -2.32
CA ASP A 361 -5.24 71.53 -3.37
C ASP A 361 -4.65 71.27 -4.77
N LEU A 362 -3.94 70.15 -4.94
CA LEU A 362 -3.40 69.75 -6.22
C LEU A 362 -4.49 69.33 -7.22
N THR A 363 -4.21 69.57 -8.50
CA THR A 363 -5.05 69.12 -9.60
C THR A 363 -4.48 67.86 -10.23
N ASP A 364 -5.30 66.81 -10.32
CA ASP A 364 -4.93 65.59 -11.05
C ASP A 364 -5.17 65.85 -12.54
N GLY A 365 -4.19 65.67 -13.44
CA GLY A 365 -4.29 66.27 -14.77
C GLY A 365 -3.22 65.97 -15.82
N ASP A 366 -3.35 66.57 -17.02
CA ASP A 366 -2.50 66.41 -18.21
C ASP A 366 -0.99 66.35 -17.93
N PHE A 367 -0.55 67.11 -16.92
CA PHE A 367 0.84 67.05 -16.48
C PHE A 367 1.01 65.90 -15.49
N ALA A 368 1.61 64.80 -15.95
CA ALA A 368 2.12 63.79 -15.03
C ALA A 368 3.22 64.42 -14.16
N PRO A 369 3.33 64.06 -12.86
CA PRO A 369 4.48 64.43 -12.07
C PRO A 369 5.78 64.01 -12.76
N PHE A 370 6.86 64.65 -12.35
CA PHE A 370 8.20 64.33 -12.86
C PHE A 370 9.24 64.58 -11.78
N LEU A 371 10.36 63.89 -11.90
CA LEU A 371 11.58 64.28 -11.20
C LEU A 371 12.36 65.23 -12.09
N GLN A 372 12.89 66.31 -11.51
CA GLN A 372 13.80 67.22 -12.17
C GLN A 372 15.06 67.37 -11.36
N TRP A 373 16.17 66.96 -11.95
CA TRP A 373 17.47 67.40 -11.50
C TRP A 373 17.84 68.70 -12.19
N TYR A 374 18.04 69.75 -11.42
CA TYR A 374 18.44 71.06 -11.92
C TYR A 374 19.89 71.34 -11.59
N PHE A 375 20.66 71.80 -12.56
CA PHE A 375 22.03 72.26 -12.37
C PHE A 375 22.15 73.65 -13.00
N PRO A 376 22.42 74.70 -12.20
CA PRO A 376 22.54 76.05 -12.73
C PRO A 376 23.76 76.20 -13.64
N SER A 377 23.77 77.25 -14.46
CA SER A 377 24.83 77.52 -15.43
C SER A 377 26.26 77.61 -14.87
N ASP A 378 26.39 77.88 -13.58
CA ASP A 378 27.66 77.97 -12.85
C ASP A 378 27.99 76.69 -12.04
N ALA A 379 27.23 75.60 -12.22
CA ALA A 379 27.58 74.29 -11.70
C ALA A 379 28.83 73.74 -12.43
N VAL A 380 29.73 73.14 -11.67
CA VAL A 380 30.99 72.57 -12.15
C VAL A 380 31.07 71.08 -11.80
N GLY A 381 32.14 70.39 -12.22
CA GLY A 381 32.42 68.99 -11.87
C GLY A 381 31.41 67.96 -12.35
N LYS A 382 31.33 66.85 -11.61
CA LYS A 382 30.53 65.68 -11.98
C LYS A 382 29.61 65.27 -10.84
N TYR A 383 28.39 64.92 -11.20
CA TYR A 383 27.38 64.39 -10.28
C TYR A 383 27.00 62.99 -10.72
N TYR A 384 26.92 62.06 -9.78
CA TYR A 384 26.58 60.67 -10.06
C TYR A 384 25.38 60.27 -9.22
N VAL A 385 24.43 59.60 -9.86
CA VAL A 385 23.12 59.34 -9.26
C VAL A 385 22.76 57.89 -9.50
N GLY A 386 22.59 57.14 -8.41
CA GLY A 386 22.10 55.78 -8.47
C GLY A 386 20.68 55.72 -9.03
N TYR A 387 20.39 54.69 -9.84
CA TYR A 387 19.03 54.42 -10.32
C TYR A 387 18.05 54.00 -9.22
N ASP A 388 18.55 53.80 -8.00
CA ASP A 388 17.80 53.38 -6.81
C ASP A 388 17.03 54.54 -6.14
N ILE A 389 16.51 55.46 -6.94
CA ILE A 389 15.65 56.57 -6.48
C ILE A 389 14.32 55.97 -6.04
N LYS A 390 13.91 56.33 -4.82
CA LYS A 390 12.72 55.80 -4.19
C LYS A 390 11.83 56.91 -3.65
N ILE A 391 10.55 56.81 -3.93
CA ILE A 391 9.49 57.52 -3.22
C ILE A 391 8.62 56.48 -2.54
N GLU A 392 8.43 56.61 -1.24
CA GLU A 392 7.62 55.70 -0.45
C GLU A 392 6.71 56.46 0.52
N GLU A 393 5.56 55.87 0.84
CA GLU A 393 4.67 56.42 1.86
C GLU A 393 5.36 56.38 3.24
N GLY A 394 5.17 57.44 4.04
CA GLY A 394 5.70 57.53 5.39
C GLY A 394 6.85 58.52 5.58
N SER A 395 7.32 58.62 6.81
CA SER A 395 8.24 59.67 7.28
C SER A 395 9.70 59.23 7.42
N LYS A 396 10.03 58.01 6.99
CA LYS A 396 11.37 57.45 7.06
C LYS A 396 11.70 56.77 5.75
N ALA A 397 12.91 57.01 5.26
CA ALA A 397 13.43 56.26 4.13
C ALA A 397 13.77 54.84 4.60
N THR A 398 13.39 53.85 3.79
CA THR A 398 13.75 52.46 3.98
C THR A 398 14.60 51.98 2.79
N PRO A 399 15.25 50.80 2.88
CA PRO A 399 16.04 50.25 1.80
C PRO A 399 15.31 50.20 0.45
N TYR A 400 16.08 50.28 -0.63
CA TYR A 400 15.50 50.25 -1.97
C TYR A 400 14.85 48.89 -2.27
N GLN A 401 13.64 48.96 -2.81
CA GLN A 401 12.93 47.85 -3.46
C GLN A 401 12.17 48.43 -4.66
N PRO A 402 11.97 47.68 -5.75
CA PRO A 402 11.29 48.17 -6.94
C PRO A 402 9.79 48.40 -6.69
N ASN A 403 9.12 49.04 -7.65
CA ASN A 403 7.66 49.15 -7.64
C ASN A 403 7.03 47.86 -8.16
N LEU A 404 6.48 47.09 -7.24
CA LEU A 404 5.88 45.79 -7.54
C LEU A 404 4.48 45.88 -8.14
N LEU A 405 3.84 47.06 -8.19
CA LEU A 405 2.50 47.22 -8.79
C LEU A 405 2.54 47.34 -10.31
N ASN A 406 3.71 47.62 -10.88
CA ASN A 406 3.90 47.85 -12.31
C ASN A 406 4.57 46.64 -12.99
N ASP A 407 4.64 46.69 -14.32
CA ASP A 407 5.43 45.76 -15.13
C ASP A 407 6.88 45.67 -14.61
N PRO A 408 7.48 44.46 -14.53
CA PRO A 408 6.94 43.15 -14.92
C PRO A 408 6.24 42.39 -13.77
N TYR A 409 6.05 42.98 -12.59
CA TYR A 409 5.64 42.28 -11.37
C TYR A 409 4.11 42.17 -11.24
N TRP A 410 3.40 43.29 -11.23
CA TRP A 410 1.96 43.36 -10.90
C TRP A 410 1.55 42.59 -9.62
N LEU A 411 2.37 42.63 -8.58
CA LEU A 411 2.14 41.92 -7.33
C LEU A 411 0.81 42.29 -6.67
N GLY A 412 0.03 41.29 -6.25
CA GLY A 412 -1.25 41.50 -5.57
C GLY A 412 -1.68 40.31 -4.71
N LYS A 413 -2.56 40.55 -3.74
CA LYS A 413 -3.10 39.49 -2.85
C LYS A 413 -4.44 38.91 -3.32
N ALA A 414 -5.10 39.58 -4.26
CA ALA A 414 -6.36 39.15 -4.81
C ALA A 414 -6.14 38.36 -6.10
N PRO A 415 -6.87 37.25 -6.34
CA PRO A 415 -6.90 36.63 -7.65
C PRO A 415 -7.45 37.63 -8.67
N LEU A 416 -7.07 37.45 -9.95
CA LEU A 416 -7.50 38.34 -11.02
C LEU A 416 -9.03 38.38 -11.10
N GLY A 417 -9.60 39.59 -11.04
CA GLY A 417 -11.02 39.79 -11.28
C GLY A 417 -11.34 39.73 -12.78
N GLU A 418 -12.49 39.15 -13.11
CA GLU A 418 -12.99 39.12 -14.47
C GLU A 418 -13.33 40.54 -14.94
N ASN A 419 -12.87 40.90 -16.14
CA ASN A 419 -13.24 42.17 -16.76
C ASN A 419 -14.62 42.05 -17.41
N ILE A 420 -15.64 42.63 -16.76
CA ILE A 420 -17.01 42.65 -17.25
C ILE A 420 -17.35 43.89 -18.08
N ALA A 421 -16.37 44.78 -18.36
CA ALA A 421 -16.59 45.92 -19.26
C ALA A 421 -16.90 45.45 -20.69
N ASP A 422 -17.52 46.32 -21.49
CA ASP A 422 -18.00 46.01 -22.84
C ASP A 422 -16.89 45.43 -23.75
N PRO A 423 -16.95 44.12 -24.10
CA PRO A 423 -15.89 43.45 -24.82
C PRO A 423 -15.84 43.83 -26.30
N ILE A 424 -16.85 44.54 -26.82
CA ILE A 424 -16.94 44.98 -28.22
C ILE A 424 -16.17 46.30 -28.42
N LYS A 425 -15.83 47.00 -27.35
CA LYS A 425 -15.13 48.29 -27.44
C LYS A 425 -13.68 48.10 -27.88
N ILE A 426 -13.31 48.85 -28.92
CA ILE A 426 -11.95 48.89 -29.45
C ILE A 426 -11.21 50.07 -28.82
N PHE A 427 -10.06 49.76 -28.23
CA PHE A 427 -9.14 50.73 -27.66
C PHE A 427 -7.89 50.90 -28.56
N PRO A 428 -7.20 52.05 -28.54
CA PRO A 428 -7.47 53.21 -27.70
C PRO A 428 -8.65 54.05 -28.20
N ILE A 429 -9.43 54.61 -27.29
CA ILE A 429 -10.47 55.61 -27.58
C ILE A 429 -9.84 56.99 -27.47
N LYS A 430 -9.91 57.78 -28.54
CA LYS A 430 -9.46 59.19 -28.56
C LYS A 430 -10.66 60.08 -28.80
N THR A 431 -10.93 61.01 -27.88
CA THR A 431 -12.10 61.91 -27.98
C THR A 431 -11.90 63.17 -27.15
N SER A 432 -12.59 64.23 -27.53
CA SER A 432 -12.72 65.45 -26.72
C SER A 432 -14.15 65.71 -26.26
N SER A 433 -15.03 64.72 -26.42
CA SER A 433 -16.45 64.82 -26.06
C SER A 433 -16.65 64.79 -24.54
N TYR A 434 -17.78 65.36 -24.09
CA TYR A 434 -18.21 65.27 -22.70
C TYR A 434 -18.40 63.81 -22.25
N SER A 435 -19.10 63.00 -23.05
CA SER A 435 -19.13 61.54 -22.88
C SER A 435 -17.94 60.92 -23.60
N ILE A 436 -17.08 60.25 -22.85
CA ILE A 436 -15.83 59.66 -23.37
C ILE A 436 -15.93 58.14 -23.56
N TYR A 437 -16.90 57.51 -22.89
CA TYR A 437 -17.17 56.10 -23.01
C TYR A 437 -18.63 55.81 -22.68
N LEU A 438 -19.24 54.94 -23.48
CA LEU A 438 -20.54 54.32 -23.22
C LEU A 438 -20.47 52.89 -23.71
N GLY A 439 -20.57 51.92 -22.81
CA GLY A 439 -20.52 50.50 -23.14
C GLY A 439 -21.53 49.69 -22.35
N LYS A 440 -21.90 48.53 -22.89
CA LYS A 440 -22.73 47.53 -22.20
C LYS A 440 -21.83 46.45 -21.63
N ASN A 441 -21.81 46.33 -20.32
CA ASN A 441 -21.09 45.30 -19.59
C ASN A 441 -21.64 43.92 -19.98
N THR A 442 -20.82 42.89 -19.79
CA THR A 442 -21.23 41.49 -20.04
C THR A 442 -22.34 41.04 -19.09
N GLU A 443 -22.48 41.71 -17.94
CA GLU A 443 -23.45 41.41 -16.90
C GLU A 443 -24.18 42.66 -16.39
N LYS A 444 -25.41 42.46 -15.90
CA LYS A 444 -26.18 43.52 -15.23
C LYS A 444 -25.63 43.82 -13.83
N TYR A 445 -25.77 45.07 -13.40
CA TYR A 445 -25.48 45.48 -12.03
C TYR A 445 -26.43 44.81 -11.02
N GLN A 446 -25.89 44.36 -9.89
CA GLN A 446 -26.62 43.63 -8.86
C GLN A 446 -26.76 44.45 -7.57
N LEU A 447 -27.92 44.36 -6.91
CA LEU A 447 -28.15 45.03 -5.63
C LEU A 447 -27.14 44.59 -4.58
N ASN A 448 -26.61 45.56 -3.82
CA ASN A 448 -25.59 45.37 -2.77
C ASN A 448 -24.23 44.84 -3.25
N GLN A 449 -24.03 44.66 -4.54
CA GLN A 449 -22.75 44.28 -5.10
C GLN A 449 -21.81 45.50 -5.18
N THR A 450 -20.56 45.30 -4.75
CA THR A 450 -19.48 46.28 -4.93
C THR A 450 -18.77 45.99 -6.25
N TYR A 451 -18.41 47.06 -6.96
CA TYR A 451 -17.64 47.01 -8.19
C TYR A 451 -16.46 47.97 -8.10
N THR A 452 -15.36 47.61 -8.75
CA THR A 452 -14.21 48.47 -8.96
C THR A 452 -14.01 48.63 -10.45
N ILE A 453 -13.97 49.89 -10.91
CA ILE A 453 -13.57 50.26 -12.26
C ILE A 453 -12.14 50.78 -12.22
N THR A 454 -11.33 50.34 -13.16
CA THR A 454 -9.96 50.82 -13.37
C THR A 454 -9.77 51.15 -14.85
N MET A 455 -9.04 52.21 -15.17
CA MET A 455 -8.82 52.67 -16.53
C MET A 455 -7.43 53.26 -16.69
N LYS A 456 -6.73 52.92 -17.78
CA LYS A 456 -5.55 53.68 -18.21
C LYS A 456 -5.98 54.76 -19.19
N ALA A 457 -5.79 56.02 -18.81
CA ALA A 457 -6.22 57.15 -19.62
C ALA A 457 -5.48 58.46 -19.28
N THR A 458 -5.50 59.38 -20.25
CA THR A 458 -5.03 60.77 -20.12
C THR A 458 -6.20 61.74 -20.23
N LYS A 459 -6.14 62.88 -19.52
CA LYS A 459 -7.17 63.93 -19.52
C LYS A 459 -6.60 65.30 -19.12
N PRO A 460 -7.29 66.40 -19.52
CA PRO A 460 -6.94 67.74 -19.08
C PRO A 460 -6.87 67.89 -17.56
N ALA A 461 -5.97 68.76 -17.10
CA ALA A 461 -5.82 69.05 -15.66
C ALA A 461 -7.03 69.72 -15.02
N THR A 462 -7.88 70.33 -15.84
CA THR A 462 -9.15 70.91 -15.44
C THR A 462 -10.28 69.89 -15.37
N GLN A 463 -10.07 68.66 -15.84
CA GLN A 463 -11.11 67.65 -15.97
C GLN A 463 -11.01 66.55 -14.90
N GLN A 464 -12.11 65.87 -14.63
CA GLN A 464 -12.20 64.64 -13.83
C GLN A 464 -12.89 63.56 -14.64
N PHE A 465 -12.62 62.29 -14.33
CA PHE A 465 -13.37 61.17 -14.90
C PHE A 465 -14.55 60.83 -14.00
N GLY A 466 -15.75 61.22 -14.41
CA GLY A 466 -17.00 60.88 -13.73
C GLY A 466 -17.55 59.54 -14.21
N VAL A 467 -17.95 58.67 -13.28
CA VAL A 467 -18.50 57.34 -13.57
C VAL A 467 -20.00 57.34 -13.32
N PHE A 468 -20.76 56.84 -14.28
CA PHE A 468 -22.22 56.81 -14.23
C PHE A 468 -22.78 55.46 -14.69
N LEU A 469 -23.92 55.07 -14.12
CA LEU A 469 -24.58 53.77 -14.35
C LEU A 469 -25.88 53.86 -15.19
N LEU A 470 -26.31 55.08 -15.52
CA LEU A 470 -27.50 55.33 -16.35
C LEU A 470 -27.32 56.63 -17.14
N GLY A 471 -26.46 56.59 -18.16
CA GLY A 471 -26.05 57.80 -18.90
C GLY A 471 -25.57 58.90 -17.95
N GLY A 472 -25.68 60.17 -18.31
CA GLY A 472 -25.29 61.28 -17.43
C GLY A 472 -26.20 61.51 -16.22
N ALA A 473 -27.19 60.65 -15.96
CA ALA A 473 -28.23 60.87 -14.96
C ALA A 473 -27.91 60.30 -13.57
N MET A 474 -27.13 59.22 -13.48
CA MET A 474 -26.85 58.54 -12.21
C MET A 474 -25.36 58.29 -12.00
N GLY A 475 -24.71 59.29 -11.39
CA GLY A 475 -23.29 59.28 -11.07
C GLY A 475 -22.98 58.51 -9.79
N VAL A 476 -21.91 57.73 -9.79
CA VAL A 476 -21.42 56.96 -8.64
C VAL A 476 -20.10 57.46 -8.08
N GLY A 477 -19.49 58.46 -8.73
CA GLY A 477 -18.31 59.15 -8.22
C GLY A 477 -17.31 59.51 -9.32
N ASN A 478 -16.18 60.06 -8.89
CA ASN A 478 -15.09 60.45 -9.77
C ASN A 478 -13.87 59.56 -9.52
N MET A 479 -13.21 59.11 -10.60
CA MET A 479 -12.03 58.27 -10.50
C MET A 479 -10.85 59.06 -9.92
N LYS A 480 -10.00 58.37 -9.17
CA LYS A 480 -8.78 58.90 -8.56
C LYS A 480 -7.55 58.21 -9.15
N PRO A 481 -6.37 58.85 -9.16
CA PRO A 481 -5.13 58.18 -9.57
C PRO A 481 -4.82 56.98 -8.67
N VAL A 482 -4.30 55.90 -9.27
CA VAL A 482 -3.77 54.74 -8.54
C VAL A 482 -2.33 55.04 -8.13
N GLU A 483 -2.02 54.95 -6.82
CA GLU A 483 -0.65 55.14 -6.33
C GLU A 483 0.29 54.08 -6.94
N GLY A 484 1.49 54.51 -7.30
CA GLY A 484 2.48 53.67 -7.96
C GLY A 484 2.31 53.59 -9.48
N LEU A 485 1.26 54.18 -10.07
CA LEU A 485 1.00 54.16 -11.51
C LEU A 485 0.78 55.58 -12.06
N THR A 486 1.25 55.82 -13.28
CA THR A 486 1.27 57.16 -13.86
C THR A 486 -0.09 57.61 -14.35
N ASP A 487 -0.75 56.84 -15.21
CA ASP A 487 -1.95 57.22 -15.97
C ASP A 487 -3.11 56.24 -15.74
N VAL A 488 -3.08 55.53 -14.62
CA VAL A 488 -4.13 54.59 -14.21
C VAL A 488 -5.01 55.25 -13.14
N TRP A 489 -6.31 55.13 -13.35
CA TRP A 489 -7.36 55.72 -12.52
C TRP A 489 -8.29 54.62 -12.03
N GLU A 490 -8.81 54.76 -10.81
CA GLU A 490 -9.77 53.82 -10.24
C GLU A 490 -10.94 54.50 -9.52
N LEU A 491 -12.05 53.78 -9.44
CA LEU A 491 -13.19 54.08 -8.56
C LEU A 491 -13.81 52.77 -8.08
N THR A 492 -14.07 52.67 -6.78
CA THR A 492 -14.89 51.61 -6.20
C THR A 492 -16.24 52.17 -5.77
N PHE A 493 -17.32 51.51 -6.15
CA PHE A 493 -18.69 51.90 -5.82
C PHE A 493 -19.56 50.69 -5.47
N LYS A 494 -20.60 50.92 -4.66
CA LYS A 494 -21.58 49.90 -4.29
C LYS A 494 -22.92 50.20 -4.94
N VAL A 495 -23.54 49.19 -5.54
CA VAL A 495 -24.89 49.32 -6.10
C VAL A 495 -25.91 49.25 -4.95
N THR A 496 -26.77 50.27 -4.84
CA THR A 496 -27.78 50.40 -3.79
C THR A 496 -29.19 50.28 -4.36
N GLN A 497 -30.20 50.20 -3.49
CA GLN A 497 -31.60 50.13 -3.92
C GLN A 497 -32.00 51.33 -4.78
N VAL A 498 -31.51 52.53 -4.44
CA VAL A 498 -31.76 53.76 -5.21
C VAL A 498 -31.31 53.60 -6.67
N HIS A 499 -30.20 52.91 -6.92
CA HIS A 499 -29.75 52.70 -8.30
C HIS A 499 -30.67 51.73 -9.06
N ILE A 500 -31.15 50.68 -8.39
CA ILE A 500 -32.08 49.71 -8.99
C ILE A 500 -33.42 50.38 -9.30
N ASP A 501 -33.96 51.16 -8.36
CA ASP A 501 -35.23 51.87 -8.53
C ASP A 501 -35.15 52.92 -9.65
N ALA A 502 -33.97 53.50 -9.87
CA ALA A 502 -33.70 54.40 -10.98
C ALA A 502 -33.51 53.69 -12.33
N GLY A 503 -33.50 52.35 -12.36
CA GLY A 503 -33.49 51.56 -13.59
C GLY A 503 -32.11 51.30 -14.20
N ILE A 504 -31.03 51.23 -13.40
CA ILE A 504 -29.73 50.76 -13.92
C ILE A 504 -29.84 49.36 -14.53
N THR A 505 -29.03 49.10 -15.54
CA THR A 505 -28.97 47.81 -16.23
C THR A 505 -27.53 47.30 -16.26
N ASP A 506 -26.94 47.19 -17.43
CA ASP A 506 -25.57 46.75 -17.74
C ASP A 506 -24.75 47.91 -18.33
N VAL A 507 -25.28 49.14 -18.36
CA VAL A 507 -24.63 50.28 -19.03
C VAL A 507 -23.62 50.97 -18.11
N LEU A 508 -22.36 51.02 -18.55
CA LEU A 508 -21.31 51.85 -17.96
C LEU A 508 -21.08 53.09 -18.83
N SER A 509 -21.10 54.28 -18.23
CA SER A 509 -20.79 55.54 -18.90
C SER A 509 -19.70 56.33 -18.17
N LEU A 510 -18.75 56.89 -18.91
CA LEU A 510 -17.70 57.76 -18.39
C LEU A 510 -17.78 59.15 -19.02
N TYR A 511 -17.52 60.18 -18.22
CA TYR A 511 -17.61 61.57 -18.61
C TYR A 511 -16.39 62.40 -18.16
N GLN A 512 -16.07 63.43 -18.94
CA GLN A 512 -15.18 64.52 -18.53
C GLN A 512 -15.97 65.55 -17.72
N LEU A 513 -15.59 65.79 -16.46
CA LEU A 513 -16.25 66.80 -15.61
C LEU A 513 -15.30 67.96 -15.28
N PRO A 514 -15.71 69.24 -15.40
CA PRO A 514 -17.04 69.72 -15.81
C PRO A 514 -17.22 69.80 -17.35
N ASN A 515 -18.48 69.74 -17.80
CA ASN A 515 -18.85 69.74 -19.23
C ASN A 515 -18.50 71.04 -19.99
N THR A 516 -18.23 72.13 -19.28
CA THR A 516 -17.94 73.45 -19.85
C THR A 516 -16.50 73.61 -20.32
N SER A 517 -15.59 72.68 -19.99
CA SER A 517 -14.15 72.81 -20.26
C SER A 517 -13.49 71.51 -20.71
N VAL A 518 -14.24 70.69 -21.45
CA VAL A 518 -13.77 69.40 -22.00
C VAL A 518 -12.52 69.59 -22.87
N GLY A 519 -11.68 68.57 -22.93
CA GLY A 519 -10.49 68.56 -23.78
C GLY A 519 -10.10 67.16 -24.22
N ALA A 520 -8.89 67.01 -24.73
CA ALA A 520 -8.44 65.76 -25.33
C ALA A 520 -8.28 64.65 -24.27
N VAL A 521 -8.95 63.52 -24.49
CA VAL A 521 -8.86 62.30 -23.70
C VAL A 521 -8.42 61.14 -24.58
N THR A 522 -7.46 60.36 -24.09
CA THR A 522 -7.11 59.06 -24.65
C THR A 522 -7.34 57.99 -23.58
N ILE A 523 -8.12 56.96 -23.89
CA ILE A 523 -8.36 55.80 -23.03
C ILE A 523 -7.70 54.59 -23.70
N ASP A 524 -6.72 53.97 -23.03
CA ASP A 524 -5.98 52.82 -23.56
C ASP A 524 -6.67 51.49 -23.23
N TRP A 525 -7.29 51.40 -22.05
CA TRP A 525 -8.10 50.25 -21.65
C TRP A 525 -9.00 50.59 -20.47
N ILE A 526 -10.10 49.84 -20.33
CA ILE A 526 -11.00 49.86 -19.18
C ILE A 526 -11.15 48.44 -18.64
N LYS A 527 -11.12 48.32 -17.32
CA LYS A 527 -11.46 47.12 -16.57
C LYS A 527 -12.58 47.43 -15.58
N LEU A 528 -13.68 46.69 -15.62
CA LEU A 528 -14.73 46.74 -14.61
C LEU A 528 -14.80 45.36 -13.96
N GLU A 529 -14.74 45.30 -12.63
CA GLU A 529 -14.63 44.05 -11.88
C GLU A 529 -15.59 44.07 -10.70
N LYS A 530 -16.07 42.89 -10.29
CA LYS A 530 -16.81 42.72 -9.03
C LYS A 530 -15.82 42.66 -7.86
N GLY A 531 -16.15 43.35 -6.78
CA GLY A 531 -15.35 43.40 -5.55
C GLY A 531 -14.84 44.80 -5.24
N ALA A 532 -14.14 44.92 -4.11
CA ALA A 532 -13.61 46.18 -3.61
C ALA A 532 -12.14 46.42 -4.00
N THR A 533 -11.49 45.43 -4.61
CA THR A 533 -10.05 45.45 -4.90
C THR A 533 -9.85 45.45 -6.41
N ARG A 534 -9.13 46.45 -6.92
CA ARG A 534 -8.64 46.46 -8.31
C ARG A 534 -7.66 45.32 -8.51
N THR A 535 -7.69 44.69 -9.68
CA THR A 535 -6.60 43.83 -10.16
C THR A 535 -6.01 44.36 -11.48
N PRO A 536 -4.77 44.00 -11.85
CA PRO A 536 -4.17 44.47 -13.09
C PRO A 536 -4.98 44.08 -14.34
N ASN A 537 -4.85 44.85 -15.42
CA ASN A 537 -5.48 44.53 -16.70
C ASN A 537 -4.57 43.60 -17.54
N ILE A 538 -4.42 42.36 -17.06
CA ILE A 538 -3.71 41.26 -17.72
C ILE A 538 -4.68 40.08 -17.88
N SER A 539 -4.36 39.11 -18.75
CA SER A 539 -5.23 37.95 -18.97
C SER A 539 -5.28 37.01 -17.77
N GLN A 540 -4.13 36.74 -17.16
CA GLN A 540 -3.97 35.92 -15.97
C GLN A 540 -2.60 36.22 -15.33
N PHE A 541 -2.46 36.02 -14.03
CA PHE A 541 -1.14 36.06 -13.38
C PHE A 541 -0.31 34.88 -13.84
N LYS A 542 0.99 35.08 -14.05
CA LYS A 542 1.89 33.96 -14.37
C LYS A 542 2.18 33.06 -13.17
N TYR A 543 2.30 33.64 -11.98
CA TYR A 543 2.68 32.93 -10.77
C TYR A 543 1.71 33.22 -9.63
N PHE A 544 1.59 32.26 -8.71
CA PHE A 544 0.94 32.44 -7.41
C PHE A 544 1.90 31.98 -6.31
N GLY A 545 1.86 32.66 -5.18
CA GLY A 545 2.69 32.39 -4.01
C GLY A 545 1.84 31.99 -2.82
N GLU A 546 2.29 31.00 -2.05
CA GLU A 546 1.64 30.55 -0.82
C GLU A 546 2.57 30.74 0.38
N GLY A 547 2.06 31.37 1.44
CA GLY A 547 2.84 31.72 2.62
C GLY A 547 2.00 31.68 3.90
N LEU A 548 2.65 31.40 5.04
CA LEU A 548 1.96 31.35 6.34
C LEU A 548 1.59 32.75 6.86
N LYS A 549 2.33 33.78 6.44
CA LYS A 549 2.17 35.16 6.91
C LYS A 549 1.37 35.98 5.90
N ASP A 550 0.50 36.86 6.40
CA ASP A 550 -0.10 37.91 5.59
C ASP A 550 0.90 39.05 5.39
N SER A 551 1.95 38.78 4.61
CA SER A 551 3.06 39.69 4.36
C SER A 551 2.90 40.42 3.03
N ASN A 552 3.51 41.60 2.90
CA ASN A 552 3.69 42.29 1.62
C ASN A 552 5.06 41.98 0.99
N ASN A 553 5.94 41.26 1.70
CA ASN A 553 7.24 40.84 1.19
C ASN A 553 7.06 39.60 0.30
N PRO A 554 7.44 39.65 -0.99
CA PRO A 554 7.33 38.50 -1.89
C PRO A 554 8.17 37.29 -1.43
N ASN A 555 9.24 37.50 -0.65
CA ASN A 555 10.10 36.44 -0.14
C ASN A 555 9.50 35.65 1.04
N ASP A 556 8.35 36.07 1.58
CA ASP A 556 7.59 35.30 2.60
C ASP A 556 6.67 34.22 1.97
N TYR A 557 6.65 34.11 0.65
CA TYR A 557 5.80 33.19 -0.11
C TYR A 557 6.65 32.21 -0.93
N SER A 558 6.21 30.96 -1.03
CA SER A 558 6.72 29.99 -2.00
C SER A 558 5.96 30.16 -3.30
N TRP A 559 6.65 30.44 -4.39
CA TRP A 559 6.05 30.77 -5.68
C TRP A 559 5.99 29.58 -6.62
N ASP A 560 4.83 29.36 -7.21
CA ASP A 560 4.57 28.39 -8.26
C ASP A 560 3.98 29.06 -9.50
N ILE A 561 4.16 28.41 -10.64
CA ILE A 561 3.54 28.82 -11.90
C ILE A 561 2.07 28.43 -11.90
N THR A 562 1.21 29.35 -12.35
CA THR A 562 -0.23 29.08 -12.43
C THR A 562 -0.52 27.98 -13.45
N PRO A 563 -1.58 27.17 -13.24
CA PRO A 563 -1.94 26.07 -14.15
C PRO A 563 -2.08 26.48 -15.61
N GLU A 564 -2.53 27.70 -15.86
CA GLU A 564 -2.72 28.24 -17.21
C GLU A 564 -1.38 28.51 -17.94
N TYR A 565 -0.27 28.60 -17.20
CA TYR A 565 1.09 28.78 -17.72
C TYR A 565 2.00 27.56 -17.52
N THR A 566 1.64 26.60 -16.67
CA THR A 566 2.22 25.24 -16.76
C THR A 566 1.82 24.70 -18.11
N GLU A 567 2.80 24.44 -18.96
CA GLU A 567 2.68 23.91 -20.31
C GLU A 567 1.25 23.61 -20.77
N LYS A 568 0.79 24.43 -21.71
CA LYS A 568 -0.20 24.08 -22.74
C LYS A 568 0.34 22.94 -23.65
N GLY A 569 1.03 21.96 -23.05
CA GLY A 569 1.92 20.94 -23.60
C GLY A 569 1.65 19.55 -23.03
N LEU A 570 0.47 19.32 -22.47
CA LEU A 570 -0.28 18.08 -22.65
C LEU A 570 -1.74 18.44 -22.92
N ASN A 571 -2.02 18.91 -24.13
CA ASN A 571 -3.34 18.66 -24.67
C ASN A 571 -3.45 17.13 -24.81
N ASP A 572 -4.09 16.48 -23.85
CA ASP A 572 -4.56 15.09 -23.95
C ASP A 572 -5.62 14.90 -25.06
N SER A 573 -5.65 15.79 -26.06
CA SER A 573 -6.53 15.70 -27.22
C SER A 573 -5.73 15.88 -28.50
N VAL A 574 -5.73 14.80 -29.28
CA VAL A 574 -5.43 14.81 -30.70
C VAL A 574 -6.52 15.63 -31.38
N SER A 575 -6.17 16.68 -32.14
CA SER A 575 -7.14 17.47 -32.93
C SER A 575 -8.04 16.56 -33.77
N LEU A 576 -9.36 16.78 -33.71
CA LEU A 576 -10.36 15.99 -34.46
C LEU A 576 -10.54 16.46 -35.91
N THR A 577 -9.98 17.62 -36.26
CA THR A 577 -10.26 18.31 -37.52
C THR A 577 -9.02 18.65 -38.34
N GLU A 578 -7.83 18.58 -37.75
CA GLU A 578 -6.58 18.94 -38.42
C GLU A 578 -5.58 17.78 -38.40
N PRO A 579 -4.87 17.51 -39.53
CA PRO A 579 -3.81 16.51 -39.56
C PRO A 579 -2.69 16.87 -38.58
N GLN A 580 -2.22 15.89 -37.80
CA GLN A 580 -1.10 16.08 -36.86
C GLN A 580 -0.20 14.84 -36.80
N SER A 581 1.09 15.05 -36.55
CA SER A 581 2.04 13.97 -36.22
C SER A 581 2.09 13.81 -34.71
N VAL A 582 2.05 12.57 -34.22
CA VAL A 582 2.23 12.27 -32.80
C VAL A 582 3.42 11.34 -32.67
N ASP A 583 4.52 11.86 -32.15
CA ASP A 583 5.76 11.10 -31.98
C ASP A 583 5.70 10.20 -30.71
N GLY A 584 6.44 9.10 -30.75
CA GLY A 584 6.58 8.13 -29.65
C GLY A 584 5.59 6.95 -29.68
N THR A 585 5.84 5.93 -28.83
CA THR A 585 4.97 4.75 -28.67
C THR A 585 3.66 5.15 -27.97
N LYS A 586 2.52 4.78 -28.55
CA LYS A 586 1.19 5.06 -27.99
C LYS A 586 0.46 3.79 -27.63
N ASN A 587 -0.11 3.77 -26.43
CA ASN A 587 -1.02 2.72 -25.97
C ASN A 587 -2.45 3.24 -26.16
N PHE A 588 -3.19 2.66 -27.10
CA PHE A 588 -4.60 2.99 -27.29
C PHE A 588 -5.47 2.13 -26.37
N LEU A 589 -6.44 2.74 -25.68
CA LEU A 589 -7.43 2.01 -24.88
C LEU A 589 -8.44 1.23 -25.76
N GLU A 590 -8.60 1.67 -27.02
CA GLU A 590 -9.46 1.05 -28.04
C GLU A 590 -8.70 0.93 -29.37
N THR A 591 -9.12 0.00 -30.24
CA THR A 591 -8.44 -0.19 -31.52
C THR A 591 -8.67 1.02 -32.44
N PRO A 592 -7.61 1.72 -32.89
CA PRO A 592 -7.79 2.89 -33.75
C PRO A 592 -8.43 2.51 -35.09
N LEU A 593 -9.32 3.38 -35.58
CA LEU A 593 -10.08 3.25 -36.82
C LEU A 593 -9.67 4.32 -37.84
N VAL A 594 -9.53 3.96 -39.12
CA VAL A 594 -9.51 4.92 -40.25
C VAL A 594 -10.69 4.59 -41.16
N ASN A 595 -11.57 5.57 -41.39
CA ASN A 595 -12.81 5.41 -42.19
C ASN A 595 -13.66 4.20 -41.73
N GLY A 596 -13.76 3.97 -40.42
CA GLY A 596 -14.51 2.85 -39.85
C GLY A 596 -13.85 1.48 -39.98
N LYS A 597 -12.56 1.40 -40.37
CA LYS A 597 -11.78 0.16 -40.43
C LYS A 597 -10.64 0.16 -39.42
N ASN A 598 -10.45 -0.96 -38.72
CA ASN A 598 -9.35 -1.15 -37.77
C ASN A 598 -7.99 -1.00 -38.46
N VAL A 599 -7.06 -0.31 -37.80
CA VAL A 599 -5.72 0.03 -38.33
C VAL A 599 -4.65 -0.99 -37.92
N LEU A 600 -5.05 -2.18 -37.41
CA LEU A 600 -4.08 -3.19 -37.00
C LEU A 600 -3.37 -3.80 -38.21
N VAL A 601 -2.04 -3.74 -38.13
CA VAL A 601 -1.03 -4.17 -39.08
C VAL A 601 -1.16 -5.66 -39.41
N GLU A 602 -1.15 -5.99 -40.71
CA GLU A 602 -1.05 -7.32 -41.35
C GLU A 602 -1.24 -8.54 -40.43
N GLU A 603 -2.45 -9.12 -40.43
CA GLU A 603 -2.64 -10.47 -39.90
C GLU A 603 -1.78 -11.46 -40.72
N LYS A 604 -0.67 -11.94 -40.13
CA LYS A 604 -0.01 -13.15 -40.63
C LYS A 604 -1.06 -14.25 -40.77
N PRO A 605 -1.18 -14.90 -41.95
CA PRO A 605 -2.16 -15.95 -42.14
C PRO A 605 -1.88 -17.11 -41.16
N LEU A 606 -2.94 -17.65 -40.57
CA LEU A 606 -2.88 -18.81 -39.69
C LEU A 606 -2.18 -19.99 -40.38
N PRO A 607 -1.45 -20.85 -39.65
CA PRO A 607 -0.97 -22.12 -40.20
C PRO A 607 -2.12 -22.95 -40.77
N TYR A 608 -1.85 -23.78 -41.77
CA TYR A 608 -2.90 -24.63 -42.33
C TYR A 608 -3.43 -25.61 -41.26
N GLU A 609 -4.74 -25.63 -41.02
CA GLU A 609 -5.37 -26.59 -40.11
C GLU A 609 -6.75 -26.95 -40.63
N ALA A 610 -7.02 -28.25 -40.79
CA ALA A 610 -8.24 -28.77 -41.39
C ALA A 610 -8.75 -30.03 -40.70
N TRP A 611 -10.07 -30.11 -40.55
CA TRP A 611 -10.79 -31.31 -40.11
C TRP A 611 -11.47 -31.94 -41.32
N HIS A 612 -11.19 -33.21 -41.54
CA HIS A 612 -11.79 -34.01 -42.59
C HIS A 612 -13.00 -34.77 -42.04
N SER A 613 -14.01 -34.90 -42.91
CA SER A 613 -15.17 -35.75 -42.66
C SER A 613 -14.81 -37.24 -42.74
N THR A 614 -15.79 -38.10 -42.48
CA THR A 614 -15.62 -39.56 -42.53
C THR A 614 -15.19 -40.03 -43.92
N GLY A 615 -14.16 -40.87 -43.96
CA GLY A 615 -13.62 -41.47 -45.18
C GLY A 615 -14.49 -42.57 -45.77
N THR A 616 -14.14 -42.99 -46.99
CA THR A 616 -14.86 -44.07 -47.68
C THR A 616 -14.62 -45.39 -46.96
N GLU A 617 -15.68 -46.16 -46.78
CA GLU A 617 -15.61 -47.51 -46.21
C GLU A 617 -14.86 -48.45 -47.16
N GLN A 618 -13.93 -49.22 -46.62
CA GLN A 618 -13.16 -50.23 -47.34
C GLN A 618 -13.40 -51.60 -46.70
N THR A 619 -13.60 -52.63 -47.51
CA THR A 619 -13.81 -54.01 -47.06
C THR A 619 -12.79 -54.97 -47.67
N GLY A 620 -12.44 -56.04 -46.96
CA GLY A 620 -11.49 -57.06 -47.44
C GLY A 620 -10.06 -56.53 -47.69
N ILE A 621 -9.61 -55.62 -46.84
CA ILE A 621 -8.39 -54.82 -46.96
C ILE A 621 -7.16 -55.67 -46.68
N SER A 622 -6.23 -55.76 -47.63
CA SER A 622 -5.01 -56.56 -47.46
C SER A 622 -3.90 -55.81 -46.71
N ASN A 623 -2.86 -56.51 -46.25
CA ASN A 623 -1.65 -55.88 -45.72
C ASN A 623 -1.13 -54.79 -46.68
N LYS A 624 -0.70 -53.66 -46.12
CA LYS A 624 -0.25 -52.43 -46.81
C LYS A 624 -1.31 -51.68 -47.63
N ALA A 625 -2.59 -51.96 -47.46
CA ALA A 625 -3.61 -51.15 -48.12
C ALA A 625 -3.67 -49.72 -47.55
N ARG A 626 -3.85 -48.75 -48.43
CA ARG A 626 -4.01 -47.34 -48.07
C ARG A 626 -5.44 -47.04 -47.67
N LEU A 627 -5.58 -46.24 -46.62
CA LEU A 627 -6.88 -45.81 -46.13
C LEU A 627 -7.37 -44.58 -46.88
N ILE A 628 -8.66 -44.56 -47.20
CA ILE A 628 -9.29 -43.45 -47.91
C ILE A 628 -9.74 -42.37 -46.92
N ILE A 629 -9.38 -41.13 -47.19
CA ILE A 629 -9.67 -39.96 -46.36
C ILE A 629 -10.92 -39.23 -46.88
N GLY A 630 -11.73 -38.72 -45.96
CA GLY A 630 -12.91 -37.93 -46.32
C GLY A 630 -12.55 -36.51 -46.79
N PRO A 631 -13.47 -35.83 -47.49
CA PRO A 631 -13.26 -34.43 -47.87
C PRO A 631 -13.10 -33.53 -46.64
N VAL A 632 -12.41 -32.39 -46.82
CA VAL A 632 -12.27 -31.36 -45.79
C VAL A 632 -13.66 -30.83 -45.41
N ALA A 633 -14.01 -30.94 -44.13
CA ALA A 633 -15.29 -30.49 -43.58
C ALA A 633 -15.23 -29.02 -43.14
N THR A 634 -14.13 -28.61 -42.51
CA THR A 634 -13.89 -27.22 -42.08
C THR A 634 -12.40 -26.97 -41.86
N THR A 635 -11.99 -25.70 -41.89
CA THR A 635 -10.62 -25.24 -41.61
C THR A 635 -10.59 -24.28 -40.42
N ILE A 636 -9.43 -24.01 -39.83
CA ILE A 636 -9.31 -23.02 -38.75
C ILE A 636 -9.62 -21.60 -39.25
N GLY A 637 -9.26 -21.29 -40.50
CA GLY A 637 -9.60 -20.01 -41.13
C GLY A 637 -11.11 -19.79 -41.23
N ALA A 638 -11.86 -20.83 -41.61
CA ALA A 638 -13.33 -20.75 -41.65
C ALA A 638 -13.95 -20.66 -40.24
N LYS A 639 -13.41 -21.37 -39.24
CA LYS A 639 -13.91 -21.33 -37.86
C LYS A 639 -13.66 -19.99 -37.17
N LEU A 640 -12.51 -19.36 -37.42
CA LEU A 640 -12.10 -18.10 -36.77
C LEU A 640 -12.37 -16.86 -37.62
N ASN A 641 -12.89 -17.04 -38.84
CA ASN A 641 -13.06 -15.97 -39.83
C ASN A 641 -11.76 -15.18 -40.09
N ARG A 642 -10.65 -15.91 -40.26
CA ARG A 642 -9.30 -15.35 -40.47
C ARG A 642 -8.62 -15.96 -41.69
N SER A 643 -7.66 -15.24 -42.27
CA SER A 643 -6.82 -15.76 -43.37
C SER A 643 -5.95 -16.92 -42.86
N MET A 644 -5.79 -17.96 -43.68
CA MET A 644 -5.03 -19.18 -43.38
C MET A 644 -4.15 -19.54 -44.58
N LYS A 645 -2.96 -20.10 -44.35
CA LYS A 645 -2.10 -20.62 -45.42
C LYS A 645 -2.84 -21.70 -46.22
N GLU A 646 -2.57 -21.76 -47.51
CA GLU A 646 -3.10 -22.81 -48.38
C GLU A 646 -2.68 -24.21 -47.93
N ASN A 647 -3.47 -25.22 -48.30
CA ASN A 647 -3.24 -26.63 -48.00
C ASN A 647 -1.86 -27.09 -48.51
N PRO A 648 -0.96 -27.53 -47.62
CA PRO A 648 0.36 -28.01 -48.03
C PRO A 648 0.31 -29.37 -48.73
N LEU A 649 -0.85 -30.04 -48.81
CA LEU A 649 -1.05 -31.36 -49.41
C LEU A 649 -2.02 -31.32 -50.59
N THR A 650 -1.64 -31.96 -51.70
CA THR A 650 -2.56 -32.27 -52.82
C THR A 650 -2.89 -33.74 -52.82
N TRP A 651 -4.16 -34.08 -52.57
CA TRP A 651 -4.65 -35.46 -52.59
C TRP A 651 -4.89 -35.96 -54.02
N ASN A 652 -4.61 -37.25 -54.26
CA ASN A 652 -4.97 -37.89 -55.51
C ASN A 652 -6.50 -38.10 -55.63
N SER A 653 -6.97 -38.49 -56.81
CA SER A 653 -8.42 -38.62 -57.10
C SER A 653 -9.17 -39.60 -56.18
N GLY A 654 -8.46 -40.53 -55.55
CA GLY A 654 -9.01 -41.49 -54.59
C GLY A 654 -8.87 -41.10 -53.12
N ASN A 655 -8.31 -39.93 -52.80
CA ASN A 655 -8.05 -39.44 -51.43
C ASN A 655 -7.32 -40.45 -50.53
N TRP A 656 -6.42 -41.26 -51.07
CA TRP A 656 -5.66 -42.26 -50.31
C TRP A 656 -4.15 -41.96 -50.25
N GLN A 657 -3.68 -40.95 -51.00
CA GLN A 657 -2.32 -40.44 -50.95
C GLN A 657 -2.29 -38.97 -51.31
N ALA A 658 -1.46 -38.21 -50.61
CA ALA A 658 -1.17 -36.80 -50.87
C ALA A 658 0.27 -36.61 -51.33
N THR A 659 0.51 -35.56 -52.10
CA THR A 659 1.84 -35.01 -52.41
C THR A 659 2.02 -33.69 -51.68
N ALA A 660 3.17 -33.48 -51.05
CA ALA A 660 3.50 -32.22 -50.40
C ALA A 660 3.82 -31.12 -51.43
N ASN A 661 3.08 -30.02 -51.38
CA ASN A 661 3.21 -28.86 -52.27
C ASN A 661 4.39 -27.95 -51.89
N ARG A 662 4.80 -28.01 -50.62
CA ARG A 662 5.92 -27.27 -50.02
C ARG A 662 6.56 -28.10 -48.90
N ASP A 663 7.73 -27.67 -48.43
CA ASP A 663 8.30 -28.17 -47.19
C ASP A 663 7.34 -27.81 -46.03
N CYS A 664 6.91 -28.83 -45.28
CA CYS A 664 5.96 -28.64 -44.18
C CYS A 664 6.20 -29.66 -43.06
N THR A 665 5.92 -29.25 -41.82
CA THR A 665 5.82 -30.16 -40.67
C THR A 665 4.34 -30.30 -40.33
N LEU A 666 3.85 -31.54 -40.28
CA LEU A 666 2.43 -31.83 -40.08
C LEU A 666 2.23 -32.63 -38.79
N LEU A 667 1.24 -32.22 -37.99
CA LEU A 667 0.53 -33.09 -37.07
C LEU A 667 -0.63 -33.73 -37.83
N VAL A 668 -0.67 -35.05 -37.83
CA VAL A 668 -1.81 -35.81 -38.34
C VAL A 668 -2.35 -36.70 -37.23
N GLU A 669 -3.62 -36.52 -36.90
CA GLU A 669 -4.31 -37.33 -35.90
C GLU A 669 -5.73 -37.68 -36.30
N GLY A 670 -6.26 -38.76 -35.76
CA GLY A 670 -7.60 -39.20 -36.11
C GLY A 670 -8.03 -40.47 -35.39
N LEU A 671 -9.22 -40.93 -35.77
CA LEU A 671 -9.81 -42.18 -35.32
C LEU A 671 -10.16 -43.03 -36.53
N VAL A 672 -9.64 -44.25 -36.59
CA VAL A 672 -10.03 -45.26 -37.59
C VAL A 672 -10.84 -46.36 -36.90
N ARG A 673 -11.88 -46.87 -37.56
CA ARG A 673 -12.57 -48.08 -37.13
C ARG A 673 -12.05 -49.27 -37.91
N TYR A 674 -11.61 -50.30 -37.19
CA TYR A 674 -11.25 -51.59 -37.74
C TYR A 674 -12.21 -52.66 -37.22
N GLN A 675 -12.56 -53.60 -38.09
CA GLN A 675 -13.24 -54.84 -37.70
C GLN A 675 -12.49 -56.02 -38.29
N PHE A 676 -12.06 -56.91 -37.39
CA PHE A 676 -11.21 -58.05 -37.71
C PHE A 676 -12.07 -59.33 -37.80
N GLY A 677 -11.98 -60.03 -38.94
CA GLY A 677 -12.61 -61.33 -39.15
C GLY A 677 -11.74 -62.45 -38.64
N GLY A 678 -12.21 -63.21 -37.66
CA GLY A 678 -11.34 -64.08 -36.86
C GLY A 678 -10.49 -65.11 -37.62
N SER A 679 -10.88 -65.53 -38.83
CA SER A 679 -10.08 -66.44 -39.67
C SER A 679 -9.17 -65.74 -40.70
N THR A 680 -9.44 -64.48 -41.03
CA THR A 680 -8.74 -63.68 -42.06
C THR A 680 -7.76 -62.66 -41.46
N ALA A 681 -7.97 -62.27 -40.21
CA ALA A 681 -7.18 -61.27 -39.50
C ALA A 681 -5.80 -61.78 -39.03
N GLY A 682 -4.86 -60.85 -38.91
CA GLY A 682 -3.58 -61.08 -38.25
C GLY A 682 -3.63 -60.88 -36.74
N GLN A 683 -2.50 -61.13 -36.09
CA GLN A 683 -2.31 -60.91 -34.64
C GLN A 683 -2.15 -59.43 -34.27
N TYR A 684 -1.87 -58.57 -35.25
CA TYR A 684 -1.79 -57.13 -35.10
C TYR A 684 -2.45 -56.40 -36.28
N GLY A 685 -2.91 -55.18 -36.02
CA GLY A 685 -3.43 -54.25 -37.00
C GLY A 685 -2.93 -52.86 -36.68
N TYR A 686 -1.97 -52.40 -37.48
CA TYR A 686 -1.20 -51.18 -37.25
C TYR A 686 -1.51 -50.14 -38.32
N ILE A 687 -1.41 -48.88 -37.92
CA ILE A 687 -1.56 -47.72 -38.77
C ILE A 687 -0.17 -47.14 -38.94
N THR A 688 0.35 -47.20 -40.15
CA THR A 688 1.68 -46.72 -40.49
C THR A 688 1.57 -45.60 -41.51
N PHE A 689 2.33 -44.54 -41.29
CA PHE A 689 2.43 -43.45 -42.26
C PHE A 689 3.62 -43.71 -43.19
N TYR A 690 3.44 -43.48 -44.49
CA TYR A 690 4.50 -43.61 -45.50
C TYR A 690 4.72 -42.30 -46.23
N LYS A 691 5.98 -42.04 -46.58
CA LYS A 691 6.38 -40.85 -47.35
C LYS A 691 6.67 -41.07 -48.83
N ASP A 692 6.48 -42.30 -49.30
CA ASP A 692 6.70 -42.72 -50.67
C ASP A 692 5.52 -43.52 -51.25
N ASP A 693 5.45 -43.59 -52.57
CA ASP A 693 4.43 -44.38 -53.26
C ASP A 693 4.71 -45.88 -53.27
N ALA A 694 5.97 -46.31 -53.15
CA ALA A 694 6.28 -47.73 -53.08
C ALA A 694 6.02 -48.36 -51.69
N GLN A 695 5.67 -47.53 -50.68
CA GLN A 695 5.53 -47.94 -49.27
C GLN A 695 6.77 -48.68 -48.74
N THR A 696 7.95 -48.13 -49.08
CA THR A 696 9.27 -48.59 -48.63
C THR A 696 9.89 -47.64 -47.60
N SER A 697 9.44 -46.40 -47.53
CA SER A 697 9.92 -45.36 -46.61
C SER A 697 8.84 -45.00 -45.60
N SER A 698 8.84 -45.71 -44.48
CA SER A 698 7.91 -45.44 -43.38
C SER A 698 8.29 -44.14 -42.64
N ILE A 699 7.32 -43.26 -42.44
CA ILE A 699 7.36 -42.14 -41.46
C ILE A 699 7.28 -42.71 -40.03
N GLY A 700 6.64 -43.86 -39.89
CA GLY A 700 6.58 -44.69 -38.69
C GLY A 700 5.16 -45.03 -38.25
N PHE A 701 5.09 -45.85 -37.22
CA PHE A 701 3.84 -46.32 -36.60
C PHE A 701 3.08 -45.17 -35.91
N ALA A 702 1.83 -44.94 -36.30
CA ALA A 702 0.99 -43.85 -35.80
C ALA A 702 -0.06 -44.30 -34.78
N GLY A 703 -0.32 -45.60 -34.67
CA GLY A 703 -1.31 -46.18 -33.74
C GLY A 703 -1.73 -47.58 -34.17
N GLY A 704 -2.33 -48.36 -33.28
CA GLY A 704 -2.69 -49.74 -33.62
C GLY A 704 -2.98 -50.63 -32.41
N VAL A 705 -3.29 -51.89 -32.69
CA VAL A 705 -3.60 -52.92 -31.68
C VAL A 705 -2.89 -54.24 -32.04
N GLY A 706 -2.51 -55.02 -31.03
CA GLY A 706 -2.00 -56.37 -31.21
C GLY A 706 -2.28 -57.25 -29.99
N ILE A 707 -2.42 -58.56 -30.22
CA ILE A 707 -2.58 -59.58 -29.18
C ILE A 707 -1.58 -60.72 -29.44
N ASN A 708 -1.00 -61.27 -28.38
CA ASN A 708 -0.05 -62.37 -28.51
C ASN A 708 -0.81 -63.71 -28.65
N GLY A 709 -0.50 -64.48 -29.69
CA GLY A 709 -0.93 -65.88 -29.83
C GLY A 709 -2.29 -66.17 -30.47
N THR A 710 -3.17 -65.18 -30.70
CA THR A 710 -4.48 -65.38 -31.38
C THR A 710 -4.76 -64.30 -32.44
N ALA A 711 -5.59 -64.59 -33.44
CA ALA A 711 -6.01 -63.59 -34.43
C ALA A 711 -6.98 -62.58 -33.78
N LEU A 712 -6.93 -61.33 -34.21
CA LEU A 712 -7.88 -60.30 -33.75
C LEU A 712 -9.30 -60.67 -34.20
N GLN A 713 -10.30 -60.62 -33.29
CA GLN A 713 -11.69 -61.06 -33.58
C GLN A 713 -12.77 -60.06 -33.13
N TRP A 714 -12.42 -58.77 -33.03
CA TRP A 714 -13.32 -57.75 -32.49
C TRP A 714 -13.33 -56.48 -33.35
N LYS A 715 -14.28 -55.59 -33.06
CA LYS A 715 -14.39 -54.26 -33.66
C LYS A 715 -13.84 -53.23 -32.69
N GLN A 716 -12.96 -52.35 -33.16
CA GLN A 716 -12.34 -51.33 -32.31
C GLN A 716 -12.13 -50.02 -33.08
N GLY A 717 -12.38 -48.91 -32.39
CA GLY A 717 -11.89 -47.60 -32.80
C GLY A 717 -10.45 -47.43 -32.33
N LEU A 718 -9.54 -47.14 -33.24
CA LEU A 718 -8.12 -46.94 -32.98
C LEU A 718 -7.77 -45.49 -33.24
N HIS A 719 -7.27 -44.83 -32.20
CA HIS A 719 -6.68 -43.50 -32.33
C HIS A 719 -5.30 -43.63 -32.96
N PHE A 720 -4.97 -42.68 -33.83
CA PHE A 720 -3.64 -42.53 -34.37
C PHE A 720 -3.23 -41.06 -34.33
N SER A 721 -1.95 -40.80 -34.10
CA SER A 721 -1.39 -39.46 -34.10
C SER A 721 0.12 -39.51 -34.36
N ARG A 722 0.64 -38.62 -35.21
CA ARG A 722 2.08 -38.45 -35.40
C ARG A 722 2.41 -37.06 -35.94
N ILE A 723 3.54 -36.51 -35.50
CA ILE A 723 4.17 -35.33 -36.08
C ILE A 723 5.31 -35.77 -36.99
N PHE A 724 5.39 -35.21 -38.19
CA PHE A 724 6.47 -35.51 -39.14
C PHE A 724 6.68 -34.38 -40.14
N ALA A 725 7.89 -34.30 -40.70
CA ALA A 725 8.23 -33.36 -41.76
C ALA A 725 8.16 -34.04 -43.13
N LEU A 726 7.68 -33.32 -44.13
CA LEU A 726 7.73 -33.67 -45.54
C LEU A 726 8.49 -32.59 -46.31
N LYS A 727 9.30 -33.03 -47.26
CA LYS A 727 9.88 -32.16 -48.30
C LYS A 727 8.92 -32.04 -49.47
N LYS A 728 8.97 -30.91 -50.17
CA LYS A 728 8.18 -30.71 -51.40
C LYS A 728 8.37 -31.88 -52.37
N GLY A 729 7.27 -32.48 -52.81
CA GLY A 729 7.25 -33.64 -53.70
C GLY A 729 7.26 -35.01 -53.00
N GLU A 730 7.53 -35.08 -51.69
CA GLU A 730 7.32 -36.32 -50.93
C GLU A 730 5.82 -36.63 -50.81
N TYR A 731 5.50 -37.91 -50.63
CA TYR A 731 4.13 -38.36 -50.49
C TYR A 731 3.73 -38.42 -49.02
N PHE A 732 2.43 -38.54 -48.76
CA PHE A 732 1.88 -38.91 -47.47
C PHE A 732 0.71 -39.86 -47.70
N ASN A 733 0.74 -41.03 -47.07
CA ASN A 733 -0.40 -41.93 -47.06
C ASN A 733 -0.52 -42.65 -45.71
N ILE A 734 -1.77 -42.85 -45.28
CA ILE A 734 -2.13 -43.60 -44.09
C ILE A 734 -2.37 -45.05 -44.51
N THR A 735 -1.59 -45.97 -43.99
CA THR A 735 -1.56 -47.37 -44.42
C THR A 735 -1.94 -48.30 -43.28
N PHE A 736 -2.78 -49.29 -43.58
CA PHE A 736 -3.03 -50.43 -42.70
C PHE A 736 -1.95 -51.50 -42.89
N GLU A 737 -1.36 -51.96 -41.79
CA GLU A 737 -0.38 -53.03 -41.75
C GLU A 737 -0.80 -54.17 -40.82
N THR A 738 -0.62 -55.39 -41.31
CA THR A 738 -0.84 -56.63 -40.57
C THR A 738 0.15 -57.69 -41.07
N GLN A 739 -0.03 -58.95 -40.68
CA GLN A 739 0.81 -60.05 -41.14
C GLN A 739 0.59 -60.33 -42.64
N ASP A 740 1.64 -60.75 -43.35
CA ASP A 740 1.53 -61.07 -44.76
C ASP A 740 0.49 -62.17 -45.03
N GLY A 741 -0.31 -61.96 -46.08
CA GLY A 741 -1.44 -62.84 -46.42
C GLY A 741 -2.69 -62.66 -45.55
N LYS A 742 -2.65 -61.82 -44.51
CA LYS A 742 -3.82 -61.48 -43.69
C LYS A 742 -4.56 -60.26 -44.23
N LYS A 743 -5.85 -60.16 -43.87
CA LYS A 743 -6.76 -59.11 -44.29
C LYS A 743 -7.57 -58.58 -43.12
N LEU A 744 -8.00 -57.34 -43.26
CA LEU A 744 -8.94 -56.67 -42.39
C LEU A 744 -10.31 -56.63 -43.08
N ASP A 745 -11.35 -57.08 -42.40
CA ASP A 745 -12.68 -57.19 -43.03
C ASP A 745 -13.29 -55.82 -43.33
N PHE A 746 -13.01 -54.83 -42.48
CA PHE A 746 -13.54 -53.47 -42.61
C PHE A 746 -12.56 -52.43 -42.05
N SER A 747 -12.41 -51.32 -42.77
CA SER A 747 -11.83 -50.08 -42.27
C SER A 747 -12.61 -48.85 -42.71
N GLN A 748 -12.66 -47.86 -41.82
CA GLN A 748 -13.07 -46.50 -42.17
C GLN A 748 -12.38 -45.48 -41.27
N ILE A 749 -11.81 -44.42 -41.83
CA ILE A 749 -11.37 -43.25 -41.06
C ILE A 749 -12.62 -42.46 -40.66
N ASN A 750 -12.90 -42.38 -39.36
CA ASN A 750 -14.07 -41.69 -38.85
C ASN A 750 -13.85 -40.19 -38.71
N THR A 751 -12.69 -39.81 -38.18
CA THR A 751 -12.25 -38.43 -38.03
C THR A 751 -10.79 -38.33 -38.41
N LEU A 752 -10.41 -37.22 -39.02
CA LEU A 752 -9.02 -36.90 -39.32
C LEU A 752 -8.82 -35.39 -39.18
N HIS A 753 -7.74 -35.03 -38.52
CA HIS A 753 -7.30 -33.67 -38.28
C HIS A 753 -5.86 -33.55 -38.77
N ILE A 754 -5.61 -32.57 -39.63
CA ILE A 754 -4.28 -32.27 -40.18
C ILE A 754 -3.96 -30.81 -39.89
N MET A 755 -2.84 -30.58 -39.22
CA MET A 755 -2.35 -29.25 -38.85
C MET A 755 -0.89 -29.10 -39.30
N GLU A 756 -0.58 -28.01 -39.97
CA GLU A 756 0.78 -27.56 -40.23
C GLU A 756 1.33 -26.88 -38.98
N ILE A 757 2.43 -27.42 -38.45
CA ILE A 757 3.14 -26.86 -37.30
C ILE A 757 4.20 -25.91 -37.85
N GLU A 758 4.12 -24.63 -37.46
CA GLU A 758 5.19 -23.68 -37.69
C GLU A 758 6.36 -24.00 -36.76
N SER A 759 7.55 -24.19 -37.34
CA SER A 759 8.82 -24.33 -36.62
C SER A 759 9.34 -23.00 -36.12
#